data_AF-A0A8J2S8F5-F1
#
_entry.id   AF-A0A8J2S8F5-F1
#
_cell.length_a   1.000
_cell.length_b   1.000
_cell.length_c   1.000
_cell.angle_alpha   90.00
_cell.angle_beta   90.00
_cell.angle_gamma   90.00
#
_symmetry.space_group_name_H-M   'P 1'
#
loop_
_entity.id
_entity.type
_entity.pdbx_description
1 polymer ?
#
loop_
_entity_poly.entity_id
_entity_poly.type
_entity_poly.pdbx_seq_one_letter_code
_entity_poly.pdbx_strand_id
1 'polypeptide(L)'
;MPESPFGADVGTQPGLQIWRIENFAPVAYDKKSYGKFYSGDSYIVLNVSIFGTKSVSTTSLGVNSNQFLQTRLSGDKLKWDIHFWLGKDTSQDEMGAAAIFAVELDDSLGGVPVQHREVQEYESSMFLANFPGGVRYLDGGIASGFKHVDPDQVEKKLLQVKGKRNVRVRQVPLDVSSMNKGDCFVLDAGKVIYVYMGNSSKKVERLKAIQAANQVRDQDHAGKAKIVILDEFSGGGDVTTFFNELGSGSPMEVPEGSTEDDDVSFEKQQQSSVILFRVSDASGQLVIEEVGQKPLQQSMLKREDCFILDTAGSGLFVWIGRGCTKAEKLEAMNVAQKFLTEKGYPMWTKVNRVVDGGEPTIFKQYFASWKEETGGKEHVPVPIKNGRIAEFNVSSLHRDKVRLLLKQGGAAPGFSPDDGTGEKEIYRVENFELAPVDPSAHGMFFGGDSYVIKYTYNVNGRNRYIIYFWQGNDSSQDEKAASAIHAMRLDNEVAGKAVQVRLTQGNEPRHFIKMFKGRMIIFTGGHASGFRNIHDYDSYDVDGTRLFHVRGFAADDMRAVQVAEKASSLNSDDVFVLETPSKTYLWNGVASSDDEKSLGVEIANLVSPGRDMVPINEGEEPQEFWDALGGKGPYTTVQPDPPPVLKARLFHCILNISGRLRVEEIKPFKQEDLVDDDVMVLDSGHEIYVWIGLHSTEKEREAGFKMAQEYLVTEPSQRSVDSTLIFMIHQRQEPESFTDVFPTWNRNMWKEQKTYEQIKAEIMASNGVEDD
;
A
#
# COMPACT_ATOMS: atom_id res chain seq x y z
N MET A 1 -15.12 -18.30 -36.93
CA MET A 1 -14.89 -18.50 -35.49
C MET A 1 -16.26 -18.64 -34.87
N PRO A 2 -16.52 -19.61 -33.96
CA PRO A 2 -17.77 -19.62 -33.21
C PRO A 2 -17.91 -18.26 -32.51
N GLU A 3 -19.11 -17.67 -32.53
CA GLU A 3 -19.39 -16.44 -31.80
C GLU A 3 -19.07 -16.66 -30.33
N SER A 4 -18.30 -15.73 -29.74
CA SER A 4 -17.99 -15.77 -28.31
C SER A 4 -19.30 -15.81 -27.51
N PRO A 5 -19.45 -16.69 -26.50
CA PRO A 5 -20.68 -16.77 -25.70
C PRO A 5 -20.97 -15.47 -24.92
N PHE A 6 -20.01 -14.53 -24.89
CA PHE A 6 -20.12 -13.23 -24.24
C PHE A 6 -20.55 -12.08 -25.18
N GLY A 7 -20.75 -12.37 -26.47
CA GLY A 7 -21.09 -11.38 -27.50
C GLY A 7 -19.89 -10.74 -28.18
N ALA A 8 -20.14 -10.07 -29.32
CA ALA A 8 -19.09 -9.56 -30.22
C ALA A 8 -18.32 -8.34 -29.68
N ASP A 9 -18.93 -7.55 -28.80
CA ASP A 9 -18.35 -6.29 -28.29
C ASP A 9 -17.73 -6.44 -26.87
N VAL A 10 -17.56 -7.67 -26.38
CA VAL A 10 -17.02 -7.91 -25.04
C VAL A 10 -15.62 -7.31 -24.86
N GLY A 11 -15.39 -6.59 -23.77
CA GLY A 11 -14.07 -6.03 -23.45
C GLY A 11 -13.60 -4.86 -24.33
N THR A 12 -14.43 -4.35 -25.25
CA THR A 12 -14.05 -3.30 -26.21
C THR A 12 -14.14 -1.88 -25.66
N GLN A 13 -14.92 -1.65 -24.61
CA GLN A 13 -15.12 -0.33 -23.99
C GLN A 13 -14.90 -0.38 -22.47
N PRO A 14 -14.39 0.71 -21.86
CA PRO A 14 -14.27 0.80 -20.42
C PRO A 14 -15.62 0.67 -19.71
N GLY A 15 -15.66 -0.08 -18.61
CA GLY A 15 -16.88 -0.31 -17.84
C GLY A 15 -16.95 -1.71 -17.23
N LEU A 16 -18.05 -1.94 -16.51
CA LEU A 16 -18.36 -3.22 -15.87
C LEU A 16 -19.36 -4.01 -16.73
N GLN A 17 -19.09 -5.29 -16.96
CA GLN A 17 -19.97 -6.25 -17.62
C GLN A 17 -20.13 -7.48 -16.72
N ILE A 18 -21.36 -7.95 -16.52
CA ILE A 18 -21.68 -9.07 -15.62
C ILE A 18 -22.53 -10.10 -16.35
N TRP A 19 -22.20 -11.38 -16.16
CA TRP A 19 -22.98 -12.52 -16.59
C TRP A 19 -23.28 -13.44 -15.40
N ARG A 20 -24.48 -14.01 -15.38
CA ARG A 20 -24.88 -15.08 -14.44
C ARG A 20 -24.77 -16.41 -15.16
N ILE A 21 -24.28 -17.44 -14.49
CA ILE A 21 -24.23 -18.78 -15.05
C ILE A 21 -25.62 -19.39 -14.93
N GLU A 22 -26.27 -19.64 -16.06
CA GLU A 22 -27.60 -20.23 -16.14
C GLU A 22 -27.54 -21.48 -17.01
N ASN A 23 -27.83 -22.66 -16.43
CA ASN A 23 -27.83 -23.94 -17.15
C ASN A 23 -26.56 -24.17 -18.00
N PHE A 24 -25.37 -23.95 -17.41
CA PHE A 24 -24.06 -24.06 -18.06
C PHE A 24 -23.82 -23.07 -19.20
N ALA A 25 -24.48 -21.91 -19.22
CA ALA A 25 -24.18 -20.83 -20.17
C ALA A 25 -24.07 -19.48 -19.46
N PRO A 26 -23.18 -18.56 -19.91
CA PRO A 26 -23.12 -17.21 -19.39
C PRO A 26 -24.25 -16.37 -19.99
N VAL A 27 -25.18 -15.89 -19.16
CA VAL A 27 -26.28 -15.02 -19.57
C VAL A 27 -26.04 -13.62 -19.05
N ALA A 28 -26.17 -12.61 -19.91
CA ALA A 28 -25.94 -11.21 -19.55
C ALA A 28 -26.86 -10.78 -18.40
N TYR A 29 -26.28 -10.24 -17.34
CA TYR A 29 -27.02 -9.83 -16.15
C TYR A 29 -27.55 -8.40 -16.31
N ASP A 30 -28.78 -8.14 -15.84
CA ASP A 30 -29.40 -6.82 -15.99
C ASP A 30 -28.59 -5.74 -15.24
N LYS A 31 -28.32 -4.61 -15.91
CA LYS A 31 -27.55 -3.49 -15.35
C LYS A 31 -28.21 -2.90 -14.11
N LYS A 32 -29.54 -2.96 -14.00
CA LYS A 32 -30.26 -2.51 -12.78
C LYS A 32 -30.02 -3.41 -11.57
N SER A 33 -29.62 -4.65 -11.82
CA SER A 33 -29.33 -5.66 -10.79
C SER A 33 -27.85 -5.74 -10.43
N TYR A 34 -27.00 -4.88 -10.99
CA TYR A 34 -25.57 -4.87 -10.66
C TYR A 34 -25.37 -4.61 -9.16
N GLY A 35 -24.58 -5.48 -8.51
CA GLY A 35 -24.38 -5.49 -7.06
C GLY A 35 -25.33 -6.42 -6.29
N LYS A 36 -26.32 -7.05 -6.95
CA LYS A 36 -27.18 -8.09 -6.37
C LYS A 36 -26.69 -9.46 -6.82
N PHE A 37 -26.30 -10.32 -5.88
CA PHE A 37 -25.82 -11.68 -6.16
C PHE A 37 -26.66 -12.69 -5.37
N TYR A 38 -27.09 -13.75 -6.05
CA TYR A 38 -27.81 -14.86 -5.44
C TYR A 38 -26.82 -15.87 -4.85
N SER A 39 -27.03 -16.26 -3.59
CA SER A 39 -26.13 -17.17 -2.87
C SER A 39 -26.05 -18.56 -3.51
N GLY A 40 -27.07 -18.97 -4.26
CA GLY A 40 -27.14 -20.26 -4.95
C GLY A 40 -26.52 -20.29 -6.35
N ASP A 41 -25.92 -19.21 -6.84
CA ASP A 41 -25.43 -19.12 -8.23
C ASP A 41 -23.95 -18.72 -8.35
N SER A 42 -23.43 -18.86 -9.56
CA SER A 42 -22.10 -18.37 -9.96
C SER A 42 -22.19 -17.27 -11.02
N TYR A 43 -21.23 -16.35 -11.02
CA TYR A 43 -21.22 -15.17 -11.91
C TYR A 43 -19.83 -14.92 -12.51
N ILE A 44 -19.81 -14.24 -13.66
CA ILE A 44 -18.60 -13.70 -14.28
C ILE A 44 -18.74 -12.18 -14.33
N VAL A 45 -17.72 -11.47 -13.88
CA VAL A 45 -17.65 -10.02 -13.82
C VAL A 45 -16.37 -9.57 -14.52
N LEU A 46 -16.51 -8.86 -15.64
CA LEU A 46 -15.40 -8.25 -16.37
C LEU A 46 -15.36 -6.76 -16.06
N ASN A 47 -14.23 -6.29 -15.54
CA ASN A 47 -13.92 -4.87 -15.43
C ASN A 47 -12.92 -4.47 -16.51
N VAL A 48 -13.29 -3.49 -17.34
CA VAL A 48 -12.44 -2.90 -18.37
C VAL A 48 -12.06 -1.49 -17.95
N SER A 49 -10.77 -1.22 -17.80
CA SER A 49 -10.24 0.09 -17.42
C SER A 49 -9.23 0.62 -18.45
N ILE A 50 -9.12 1.94 -18.58
CA ILE A 50 -8.12 2.55 -19.46
C ILE A 50 -6.79 2.62 -18.71
N PHE A 51 -5.72 2.18 -19.37
CA PHE A 51 -4.35 2.28 -18.90
C PHE A 51 -3.46 2.96 -19.96
N GLY A 52 -2.92 4.14 -19.63
CA GLY A 52 -2.05 4.90 -20.52
C GLY A 52 -1.86 6.34 -20.04
N THR A 53 -0.64 6.86 -20.12
CA THR A 53 -0.35 8.26 -19.80
C THR A 53 -1.00 9.16 -20.84
N LYS A 54 -1.60 10.27 -20.40
CA LYS A 54 -1.80 11.45 -21.24
C LYS A 54 -0.43 11.98 -21.65
N SER A 55 0.21 11.37 -22.65
CA SER A 55 1.36 11.97 -23.31
C SER A 55 0.84 13.12 -24.16
N VAL A 56 1.04 14.34 -23.69
CA VAL A 56 0.92 15.52 -24.55
C VAL A 56 2.19 15.57 -25.39
N SER A 57 2.17 15.00 -26.60
CA SER A 57 3.25 15.23 -27.55
C SER A 57 3.04 16.59 -28.21
N THR A 58 3.70 17.62 -27.68
CA THR A 58 3.77 18.93 -28.35
C THR A 58 4.87 18.87 -29.40
N THR A 59 4.53 18.57 -30.66
CA THR A 59 5.48 18.70 -31.76
C THR A 59 5.47 20.16 -32.21
N SER A 60 6.53 20.92 -31.88
CA SER A 60 6.77 22.22 -32.50
C SER A 60 7.40 22.01 -33.87
N LEU A 61 6.60 22.12 -34.93
CA LEU A 61 7.13 22.37 -36.27
C LEU A 61 7.23 23.89 -36.46
N GLY A 62 8.37 24.34 -36.98
CA GLY A 62 8.89 25.69 -36.84
C GLY A 62 8.07 26.83 -37.44
N VAL A 63 8.33 28.01 -36.87
CA VAL A 63 8.29 29.38 -37.41
C VAL A 63 7.18 29.70 -38.42
N ASN A 64 6.00 30.10 -37.91
CA ASN A 64 5.38 31.41 -38.16
C ASN A 64 3.98 31.46 -37.51
N SER A 65 3.62 32.67 -37.11
CA SER A 65 2.48 33.06 -36.28
C SER A 65 1.12 32.51 -36.74
N ASN A 66 0.33 32.13 -35.73
CA ASN A 66 -1.07 31.63 -35.74
C ASN A 66 -1.24 30.14 -36.01
N GLN A 67 -1.36 29.33 -34.94
CA GLN A 67 -1.84 27.95 -35.07
C GLN A 67 -2.66 27.48 -33.85
N PHE A 68 -3.81 26.90 -34.16
CA PHE A 68 -4.65 26.12 -33.24
C PHE A 68 -3.89 24.88 -32.78
N LEU A 69 -3.88 24.64 -31.46
CA LEU A 69 -3.43 23.38 -30.86
C LEU A 69 -4.39 22.26 -31.27
N GLN A 70 -3.95 21.35 -32.15
CA GLN A 70 -4.68 20.12 -32.41
C GLN A 70 -4.04 18.98 -31.63
N THR A 71 -4.63 18.67 -30.47
CA THR A 71 -4.25 17.53 -29.63
C THR A 71 -4.62 16.23 -30.37
N ARG A 72 -3.62 15.45 -30.82
CA ARG A 72 -3.87 14.06 -31.22
C ARG A 72 -3.58 13.15 -30.03
N LEU A 73 -4.63 12.49 -29.55
CA LEU A 73 -4.55 11.40 -28.57
C LEU A 73 -3.97 10.17 -29.29
N SER A 74 -2.85 9.63 -28.81
CA SER A 74 -2.31 8.37 -29.32
C SER A 74 -2.21 7.32 -28.21
N GLY A 75 -3.05 6.29 -28.31
CA GLY A 75 -2.81 4.96 -27.75
C GLY A 75 -3.32 4.68 -26.33
N ASP A 76 -4.63 4.82 -26.08
CA ASP A 76 -5.25 4.23 -24.89
C ASP A 76 -5.14 2.70 -24.95
N LYS A 77 -4.40 2.07 -24.03
CA LYS A 77 -4.43 0.62 -23.86
C LYS A 77 -5.52 0.27 -22.84
N LEU A 78 -6.24 -0.81 -23.07
CA LEU A 78 -7.24 -1.31 -22.11
C LEU A 78 -6.56 -2.31 -21.17
N LYS A 79 -7.02 -2.33 -19.91
CA LYS A 79 -6.72 -3.33 -18.90
C LYS A 79 -8.00 -4.08 -18.57
N TRP A 80 -7.90 -5.38 -18.47
CA TRP A 80 -9.02 -6.28 -18.20
C TRP A 80 -8.76 -7.08 -16.93
N ASP A 81 -9.72 -7.07 -16.01
CA ASP A 81 -9.75 -7.92 -14.82
C ASP A 81 -11.03 -8.78 -14.88
N ILE A 82 -10.86 -10.10 -14.91
CA ILE A 82 -11.96 -11.07 -14.95
C ILE A 82 -12.12 -11.64 -13.54
N HIS A 83 -13.30 -11.47 -12.95
CA HIS A 83 -13.65 -12.09 -11.68
C HIS A 83 -14.73 -13.14 -11.93
N PHE A 84 -14.55 -14.35 -11.40
CA PHE A 84 -15.65 -15.31 -11.31
C PHE A 84 -16.04 -15.48 -9.84
N TRP A 85 -17.28 -15.11 -9.54
CA TRP A 85 -17.82 -15.06 -8.18
C TRP A 85 -18.66 -16.31 -7.92
N LEU A 86 -18.43 -16.93 -6.77
CA LEU A 86 -19.06 -18.17 -6.36
C LEU A 86 -19.91 -17.93 -5.11
N GLY A 87 -21.22 -18.16 -5.25
CA GLY A 87 -22.15 -18.12 -4.13
C GLY A 87 -21.85 -19.19 -3.08
N LYS A 88 -22.27 -18.96 -1.85
CA LYS A 88 -22.06 -19.92 -0.75
C LYS A 88 -22.78 -21.25 -0.98
N ASP A 89 -23.92 -21.21 -1.67
CA ASP A 89 -24.81 -22.33 -1.93
C ASP A 89 -24.81 -22.76 -3.41
N THR A 90 -23.90 -22.22 -4.23
CA THR A 90 -23.78 -22.60 -5.65
C THR A 90 -23.28 -24.03 -5.81
N SER A 91 -23.74 -24.71 -6.87
CA SER A 91 -23.42 -26.12 -7.10
C SER A 91 -22.04 -26.31 -7.75
N GLN A 92 -21.43 -27.48 -7.56
CA GLN A 92 -20.07 -27.76 -8.06
C GLN A 92 -19.94 -27.63 -9.58
N ASP A 93 -21.00 -27.98 -10.29
CA ASP A 93 -21.10 -27.91 -11.74
C ASP A 93 -21.21 -26.46 -12.24
N GLU A 94 -21.92 -25.58 -11.53
CA GLU A 94 -21.94 -24.14 -11.80
C GLU A 94 -20.59 -23.47 -11.49
N MET A 95 -19.94 -23.85 -10.39
CA MET A 95 -18.58 -23.39 -10.06
C MET A 95 -17.58 -23.75 -11.17
N GLY A 96 -17.65 -25.00 -11.65
CA GLY A 96 -16.81 -25.49 -12.75
C GLY A 96 -17.09 -24.74 -14.05
N ALA A 97 -18.36 -24.50 -14.37
CA ALA A 97 -18.76 -23.73 -15.54
C ALA A 97 -18.22 -22.28 -15.48
N ALA A 98 -18.35 -21.60 -14.34
CA ALA A 98 -17.83 -20.23 -14.17
C ALA A 98 -16.32 -20.15 -14.41
N ALA A 99 -15.55 -21.13 -13.92
CA ALA A 99 -14.10 -21.19 -14.13
C ALA A 99 -13.74 -21.44 -15.60
N ILE A 100 -14.43 -22.37 -16.28
CA ILE A 100 -14.23 -22.65 -17.72
C ILE A 100 -14.49 -21.38 -18.54
N PHE A 101 -15.62 -20.73 -18.30
CA PHE A 101 -16.02 -19.52 -19.03
C PHE A 101 -15.10 -18.33 -18.75
N ALA A 102 -14.53 -18.20 -17.54
CA ALA A 102 -13.50 -17.20 -17.27
C ALA A 102 -12.23 -17.40 -18.13
N VAL A 103 -11.82 -18.66 -18.36
CA VAL A 103 -10.69 -19.00 -19.26
C VAL A 103 -11.04 -18.75 -20.72
N GLU A 104 -12.25 -19.10 -21.17
CA GLU A 104 -12.69 -18.82 -22.54
C GLU A 104 -12.74 -17.31 -22.82
N LEU A 105 -13.22 -16.51 -21.85
CA LEU A 105 -13.23 -15.06 -21.95
C LEU A 105 -11.81 -14.49 -22.03
N ASP A 106 -10.89 -14.98 -21.20
CA ASP A 106 -9.47 -14.62 -21.23
C ASP A 106 -8.81 -14.91 -22.58
N ASP A 107 -8.99 -16.13 -23.11
CA ASP A 107 -8.48 -16.53 -24.42
C ASP A 107 -9.05 -15.63 -25.53
N SER A 108 -10.33 -15.25 -25.45
CA SER A 108 -10.96 -14.34 -26.42
C SER A 108 -10.38 -12.92 -26.40
N LEU A 109 -9.81 -12.50 -25.25
CA LEU A 109 -9.14 -11.22 -25.04
C LEU A 109 -7.61 -11.32 -25.23
N GLY A 110 -7.13 -12.43 -25.81
CA GLY A 110 -5.72 -12.64 -26.15
C GLY A 110 -4.86 -13.14 -24.98
N GLY A 111 -5.46 -13.66 -23.92
CA GLY A 111 -4.74 -14.21 -22.77
C GLY A 111 -4.03 -13.15 -21.91
N VAL A 112 -4.44 -11.89 -22.04
CA VAL A 112 -3.90 -10.72 -21.32
C VAL A 112 -4.58 -10.47 -19.96
N PRO A 113 -5.92 -10.64 -19.82
CA PRO A 113 -6.60 -10.42 -18.54
C PRO A 113 -6.01 -11.17 -17.34
N VAL A 114 -6.09 -10.54 -16.15
CA VAL A 114 -5.85 -11.23 -14.87
C VAL A 114 -7.16 -11.83 -14.40
N GLN A 115 -7.13 -13.10 -13.99
CA GLN A 115 -8.33 -13.80 -13.50
C GLN A 115 -8.31 -13.91 -11.96
N HIS A 116 -9.45 -13.62 -11.35
CA HIS A 116 -9.68 -13.59 -9.91
C HIS A 116 -10.82 -14.53 -9.53
N ARG A 117 -10.53 -15.44 -8.59
CA ARG A 117 -11.57 -16.24 -7.93
C ARG A 117 -12.14 -15.47 -6.74
N GLU A 118 -13.44 -15.19 -6.78
CA GLU A 118 -14.15 -14.50 -5.71
C GLU A 118 -15.15 -15.44 -5.04
N VAL A 119 -15.21 -15.44 -3.70
CA VAL A 119 -16.14 -16.27 -2.93
C VAL A 119 -17.00 -15.35 -2.07
N GLN A 120 -18.30 -15.62 -2.02
CA GLN A 120 -19.25 -14.89 -1.19
C GLN A 120 -18.70 -14.66 0.23
N GLU A 121 -18.83 -13.42 0.73
CA GLU A 121 -18.33 -12.95 2.04
C GLU A 121 -16.80 -12.89 2.20
N TYR A 122 -16.02 -13.30 1.20
CA TYR A 122 -14.55 -13.26 1.21
C TYR A 122 -13.96 -12.62 -0.06
N GLU A 123 -14.76 -11.79 -0.73
CA GLU A 123 -14.36 -11.15 -1.99
C GLU A 123 -13.18 -10.20 -1.81
N SER A 124 -12.39 -10.07 -2.87
CA SER A 124 -11.30 -9.11 -2.94
C SER A 124 -11.82 -7.67 -2.85
N SER A 125 -11.02 -6.79 -2.25
CA SER A 125 -11.32 -5.36 -2.25
C SER A 125 -11.46 -4.79 -3.67
N MET A 126 -10.72 -5.35 -4.63
CA MET A 126 -10.84 -4.99 -6.05
C MET A 126 -12.21 -5.34 -6.64
N PHE A 127 -12.75 -6.51 -6.31
CA PHE A 127 -14.11 -6.88 -6.71
C PHE A 127 -15.15 -5.96 -6.07
N LEU A 128 -15.04 -5.73 -4.76
CA LEU A 128 -15.98 -4.92 -3.98
C LEU A 128 -15.99 -3.46 -4.42
N ALA A 129 -14.85 -2.93 -4.88
CA ALA A 129 -14.73 -1.58 -5.43
C ALA A 129 -15.57 -1.35 -6.70
N ASN A 130 -15.92 -2.39 -7.44
CA ASN A 130 -16.83 -2.29 -8.59
C ASN A 130 -18.26 -1.89 -8.18
N PHE A 131 -18.59 -2.03 -6.88
CA PHE A 131 -19.93 -1.81 -6.32
C PHE A 131 -19.88 -0.75 -5.21
N PRO A 132 -19.76 0.56 -5.54
CA PRO A 132 -19.65 1.62 -4.53
C PRO A 132 -20.85 1.70 -3.59
N GLY A 133 -22.00 1.18 -4.02
CA GLY A 133 -23.22 1.03 -3.22
C GLY A 133 -23.21 -0.09 -2.20
N GLY A 134 -22.16 -0.93 -2.17
CA GLY A 134 -22.12 -2.20 -1.44
C GLY A 134 -22.65 -3.36 -2.29
N VAL A 135 -22.29 -4.59 -1.88
CA VAL A 135 -22.80 -5.83 -2.47
C VAL A 135 -23.97 -6.33 -1.61
N ARG A 136 -25.03 -6.79 -2.29
CA ARG A 136 -26.23 -7.39 -1.67
C ARG A 136 -26.29 -8.88 -1.98
N TYR A 137 -26.40 -9.69 -0.93
CA TYR A 137 -26.61 -11.13 -1.06
C TYR A 137 -28.10 -11.44 -0.93
N LEU A 138 -28.62 -12.19 -1.90
CA LEU A 138 -30.00 -12.63 -1.97
C LEU A 138 -30.06 -14.16 -1.81
N ASP A 139 -31.08 -14.65 -1.12
CA ASP A 139 -31.31 -16.08 -0.99
C ASP A 139 -31.86 -16.68 -2.30
N GLY A 140 -31.52 -17.94 -2.57
CA GLY A 140 -31.95 -18.69 -3.75
C GLY A 140 -30.94 -18.69 -4.90
N GLY A 141 -31.36 -19.22 -6.05
CA GLY A 141 -30.58 -19.40 -7.27
C GLY A 141 -31.36 -20.12 -8.37
N ILE A 142 -30.73 -20.49 -9.48
CA ILE A 142 -31.36 -21.17 -10.63
C ILE A 142 -31.66 -22.64 -10.33
N ALA A 143 -30.74 -23.33 -9.65
CA ALA A 143 -30.92 -24.72 -9.24
C ALA A 143 -32.00 -24.87 -8.15
N SER A 144 -32.23 -23.85 -7.32
CA SER A 144 -33.33 -23.83 -6.36
C SER A 144 -34.63 -23.44 -7.08
N GLY A 145 -35.32 -24.41 -7.69
CA GLY A 145 -36.68 -24.18 -8.17
C GLY A 145 -37.56 -23.60 -7.05
N PHE A 146 -38.24 -22.47 -7.33
CA PHE A 146 -39.11 -21.61 -6.49
C PHE A 146 -38.38 -20.48 -5.71
N LYS A 147 -38.82 -19.22 -5.68
CA LYS A 147 -40.15 -18.59 -5.92
C LYS A 147 -40.13 -17.57 -7.07
N HIS A 148 -41.12 -17.65 -7.97
CA HIS A 148 -41.56 -16.48 -8.71
C HIS A 148 -42.18 -15.52 -7.68
N VAL A 149 -41.54 -14.38 -7.43
CA VAL A 149 -42.13 -13.33 -6.58
C VAL A 149 -43.20 -12.66 -7.44
N ASP A 150 -44.45 -12.79 -7.02
CA ASP A 150 -45.56 -12.05 -7.60
C ASP A 150 -45.25 -10.54 -7.46
N PRO A 151 -45.15 -9.76 -8.55
CA PRO A 151 -44.72 -8.35 -8.50
C PRO A 151 -45.56 -7.47 -7.55
N ASP A 152 -46.76 -7.93 -7.20
CA ASP A 152 -47.73 -7.22 -6.36
C ASP A 152 -47.71 -7.64 -4.88
N GLN A 153 -46.89 -8.64 -4.48
CA GLN A 153 -46.71 -9.01 -3.07
C GLN A 153 -45.39 -8.44 -2.52
N VAL A 154 -45.48 -7.32 -1.80
CA VAL A 154 -44.33 -6.78 -1.04
C VAL A 154 -44.03 -7.70 0.14
N GLU A 155 -43.11 -8.65 -0.05
CA GLU A 155 -42.55 -9.46 1.05
C GLU A 155 -41.64 -8.55 1.88
N LYS A 156 -41.96 -8.38 3.17
CA LYS A 156 -41.11 -7.61 4.10
C LYS A 156 -39.73 -8.25 4.20
N LYS A 157 -38.68 -7.45 4.33
CA LYS A 157 -37.30 -7.96 4.45
C LYS A 157 -36.50 -7.12 5.44
N LEU A 158 -35.69 -7.79 6.25
CA LEU A 158 -34.71 -7.14 7.11
C LEU A 158 -33.32 -7.29 6.50
N LEU A 159 -32.63 -6.18 6.32
CA LEU A 159 -31.25 -6.14 5.81
C LEU A 159 -30.33 -5.67 6.93
N GLN A 160 -29.31 -6.45 7.24
CA GLN A 160 -28.25 -6.02 8.14
C GLN A 160 -27.14 -5.35 7.32
N VAL A 161 -26.77 -4.15 7.77
CA VAL A 161 -25.71 -3.33 7.20
C VAL A 161 -24.54 -3.38 8.17
N LYS A 162 -23.52 -4.16 7.80
CA LYS A 162 -22.36 -4.44 8.64
C LYS A 162 -21.07 -4.22 7.88
N GLY A 163 -20.07 -3.68 8.57
CA GLY A 163 -18.71 -3.59 8.09
C GLY A 163 -18.18 -2.16 8.11
N LYS A 164 -16.86 -2.03 8.28
CA LYS A 164 -16.21 -0.71 8.41
C LYS A 164 -15.96 -0.06 7.06
N ARG A 165 -15.44 -0.82 6.10
CA ARG A 165 -15.01 -0.29 4.79
C ARG A 165 -15.80 -0.87 3.63
N ASN A 166 -15.81 -2.21 3.54
CA ASN A 166 -16.63 -2.94 2.59
C ASN A 166 -17.95 -3.29 3.24
N VAL A 167 -18.81 -2.27 3.38
CA VAL A 167 -20.11 -2.46 4.03
C VAL A 167 -20.95 -3.42 3.21
N ARG A 168 -21.31 -4.54 3.83
CA ARG A 168 -22.15 -5.59 3.25
C ARG A 168 -23.57 -5.39 3.71
N VAL A 169 -24.50 -5.62 2.79
CA VAL A 169 -25.93 -5.57 3.06
C VAL A 169 -26.46 -6.98 2.87
N ARG A 170 -26.67 -7.69 3.98
CA ARG A 170 -27.15 -9.07 3.96
C ARG A 170 -28.61 -9.13 4.37
N GLN A 171 -29.41 -9.93 3.69
CA GLN A 171 -30.74 -10.26 4.18
C GLN A 171 -30.61 -11.16 5.42
N VAL A 172 -31.36 -10.83 6.46
CA VAL A 172 -31.43 -11.59 7.72
C VAL A 172 -32.89 -11.95 8.03
N PRO A 173 -33.15 -12.95 8.89
CA PRO A 173 -34.49 -13.22 9.36
C PRO A 173 -35.17 -11.97 9.92
N LEU A 174 -36.48 -11.83 9.66
CA LEU A 174 -37.34 -10.77 10.20
C LEU A 174 -37.61 -11.00 11.69
N ASP A 175 -36.57 -10.86 12.52
CA ASP A 175 -36.67 -11.07 13.96
C ASP A 175 -35.64 -10.21 14.72
N VAL A 176 -36.01 -9.75 15.92
CA VAL A 176 -35.16 -8.94 16.81
C VAL A 176 -33.85 -9.65 17.17
N SER A 177 -33.83 -10.99 17.21
CA SER A 177 -32.63 -11.79 17.45
C SER A 177 -31.59 -11.67 16.33
N SER A 178 -31.98 -11.22 15.14
CA SER A 178 -31.07 -10.93 14.03
C SER A 178 -30.45 -9.53 14.12
N MET A 179 -30.91 -8.68 15.05
CA MET A 179 -30.42 -7.33 15.27
C MET A 179 -29.31 -7.27 16.33
N ASN A 180 -28.56 -6.16 16.38
CA ASN A 180 -27.68 -5.84 17.50
C ASN A 180 -27.41 -4.32 17.58
N LYS A 181 -26.87 -3.84 18.70
CA LYS A 181 -26.59 -2.40 18.93
C LYS A 181 -25.34 -1.87 18.22
N GLY A 182 -24.50 -2.75 17.66
CA GLY A 182 -23.25 -2.41 16.98
C GLY A 182 -23.42 -2.12 15.48
N ASP A 183 -24.46 -2.65 14.83
CA ASP A 183 -24.68 -2.54 13.39
C ASP A 183 -25.87 -1.63 13.05
N CYS A 184 -26.07 -1.36 11.75
CA CYS A 184 -27.26 -0.69 11.24
C CYS A 184 -28.18 -1.70 10.53
N PHE A 185 -29.49 -1.46 10.54
CA PHE A 185 -30.47 -2.35 9.92
C PHE A 185 -31.44 -1.57 9.04
N VAL A 186 -31.78 -2.11 7.87
CA VAL A 186 -32.77 -1.56 6.94
C VAL A 186 -33.95 -2.53 6.85
N LEU A 187 -35.10 -2.13 7.37
CA LEU A 187 -36.35 -2.87 7.26
C LEU A 187 -37.15 -2.32 6.08
N ASP A 188 -37.30 -3.13 5.05
CA ASP A 188 -38.19 -2.85 3.92
C ASP A 188 -39.61 -3.34 4.26
N ALA A 189 -40.51 -2.39 4.53
CA ALA A 189 -41.94 -2.63 4.75
C ALA A 189 -42.79 -2.16 3.56
N GLY A 190 -42.20 -2.09 2.36
CA GLY A 190 -42.88 -1.68 1.12
C GLY A 190 -42.98 -0.18 0.97
N LYS A 191 -44.11 0.40 1.42
CA LYS A 191 -44.34 1.86 1.29
C LYS A 191 -43.44 2.69 2.22
N VAL A 192 -42.90 2.06 3.26
CA VAL A 192 -41.99 2.70 4.22
C VAL A 192 -40.77 1.81 4.40
N ILE A 193 -39.59 2.42 4.35
CA ILE A 193 -38.30 1.80 4.62
C ILE A 193 -37.77 2.43 5.91
N TYR A 194 -37.54 1.59 6.92
CA TYR A 194 -36.98 2.05 8.20
C TYR A 194 -35.49 1.76 8.26
N VAL A 195 -34.70 2.72 8.74
CA VAL A 195 -33.27 2.59 8.98
C VAL A 195 -33.01 2.69 10.47
N TYR A 196 -32.74 1.55 11.11
CA TYR A 196 -32.39 1.48 12.52
C TYR A 196 -30.89 1.65 12.70
N MET A 197 -30.48 2.68 13.44
CA MET A 197 -29.09 2.97 13.77
C MET A 197 -28.76 2.40 15.15
N GLY A 198 -27.95 1.35 15.21
CA GLY A 198 -27.45 0.85 16.49
C GLY A 198 -26.66 1.93 17.24
N ASN A 199 -26.86 2.04 18.55
CA ASN A 199 -26.23 3.10 19.37
C ASN A 199 -24.69 3.09 19.27
N SER A 200 -24.09 1.93 19.07
CA SER A 200 -22.63 1.75 18.95
C SER A 200 -22.14 1.65 17.50
N SER A 201 -23.02 1.86 16.51
CA SER A 201 -22.67 1.83 15.09
C SER A 201 -21.78 3.00 14.66
N LYS A 202 -20.82 2.72 13.76
CA LYS A 202 -19.85 3.70 13.28
C LYS A 202 -20.45 4.64 12.23
N LYS A 203 -19.84 5.83 12.07
CA LYS A 203 -20.25 6.85 11.09
C LYS A 203 -20.37 6.31 9.66
N VAL A 204 -19.44 5.45 9.22
CA VAL A 204 -19.46 4.84 7.88
C VAL A 204 -20.63 3.87 7.70
N GLU A 205 -20.94 3.05 8.71
CA GLU A 205 -22.07 2.11 8.71
C GLU A 205 -23.40 2.87 8.63
N ARG A 206 -23.55 3.95 9.39
CA ARG A 206 -24.74 4.83 9.35
C ARG A 206 -24.95 5.45 7.97
N LEU A 207 -23.89 5.99 7.36
CA LEU A 207 -23.96 6.56 6.01
C LEU A 207 -24.30 5.52 4.95
N LYS A 208 -23.75 4.31 5.06
CA LYS A 208 -24.01 3.20 4.13
C LYS A 208 -25.40 2.61 4.32
N ALA A 209 -25.93 2.56 5.54
CA ALA A 209 -27.30 2.13 5.80
C ALA A 209 -28.31 3.08 5.14
N ILE A 210 -28.04 4.39 5.20
CA ILE A 210 -28.81 5.40 4.48
C ILE A 210 -28.72 5.19 2.96
N GLN A 211 -27.54 4.93 2.42
CA GLN A 211 -27.37 4.65 0.98
C GLN A 211 -28.09 3.37 0.55
N ALA A 212 -28.02 2.32 1.36
CA ALA A 212 -28.71 1.06 1.11
C ALA A 212 -30.23 1.26 1.09
N ALA A 213 -30.77 2.03 2.03
CA ALA A 213 -32.20 2.38 2.06
C ALA A 213 -32.64 3.20 0.83
N ASN A 214 -31.85 4.20 0.41
CA ASN A 214 -32.12 4.95 -0.82
C ASN A 214 -32.11 4.04 -2.06
N GLN A 215 -31.16 3.12 -2.15
CA GLN A 215 -31.13 2.16 -3.25
C GLN A 215 -32.33 1.19 -3.21
N VAL A 216 -32.77 0.71 -2.03
CA VAL A 216 -34.00 -0.10 -1.93
C VAL A 216 -35.20 0.72 -2.43
N ARG A 217 -35.34 1.97 -1.98
CA ARG A 217 -36.39 2.88 -2.47
C ARG A 217 -36.36 3.01 -3.98
N ASP A 218 -35.20 3.30 -4.56
CA ASP A 218 -35.08 3.66 -5.97
C ASP A 218 -35.15 2.44 -6.89
N GLN A 219 -34.51 1.33 -6.52
CA GLN A 219 -34.42 0.12 -7.35
C GLN A 219 -35.61 -0.81 -7.17
N ASP A 220 -36.08 -0.99 -5.93
CA ASP A 220 -37.08 -2.01 -5.59
C ASP A 220 -38.49 -1.39 -5.52
N HIS A 221 -38.61 -0.10 -5.18
CA HIS A 221 -39.89 0.63 -5.07
C HIS A 221 -40.05 1.80 -6.04
N ALA A 222 -39.19 1.90 -7.05
CA ALA A 222 -39.22 2.94 -8.09
C ALA A 222 -39.27 4.39 -7.56
N GLY A 223 -38.62 4.65 -6.42
CA GLY A 223 -38.54 5.96 -5.79
C GLY A 223 -39.70 6.31 -4.85
N LYS A 224 -40.76 5.48 -4.77
CA LYS A 224 -42.04 5.84 -4.13
C LYS A 224 -42.14 5.52 -2.64
N ALA A 225 -41.13 4.86 -2.07
CA ALA A 225 -41.13 4.51 -0.65
C ALA A 225 -40.56 5.62 0.24
N LYS A 226 -41.16 5.85 1.40
CA LYS A 226 -40.69 6.84 2.39
C LYS A 226 -39.58 6.25 3.26
N ILE A 227 -38.49 7.00 3.49
CA ILE A 227 -37.39 6.55 4.37
C ILE A 227 -37.50 7.18 5.76
N VAL A 228 -37.51 6.36 6.82
CA VAL A 228 -37.55 6.80 8.22
C VAL A 228 -36.28 6.38 8.94
N ILE A 229 -35.50 7.33 9.47
CA ILE A 229 -34.25 7.08 10.19
C ILE A 229 -34.50 7.09 11.71
N LEU A 230 -34.13 6.01 12.38
CA LEU A 230 -34.27 5.79 13.82
C LEU A 230 -32.89 5.80 14.47
N ASP A 231 -32.60 6.84 15.25
CA ASP A 231 -31.39 6.94 16.08
C ASP A 231 -31.74 7.22 17.54
N GLU A 232 -30.71 7.41 18.39
CA GLU A 232 -30.85 7.62 19.83
C GLU A 232 -31.69 8.85 20.21
N PHE A 233 -31.93 9.76 19.27
CA PHE A 233 -32.74 10.97 19.46
C PHE A 233 -34.14 10.87 18.85
N SER A 234 -34.49 9.75 18.21
CA SER A 234 -35.81 9.55 17.61
C SER A 234 -36.91 9.40 18.66
N GLY A 235 -38.10 9.92 18.37
CA GLY A 235 -39.25 9.83 19.28
C GLY A 235 -39.72 8.39 19.48
N GLY A 236 -40.16 8.05 20.69
CA GLY A 236 -40.57 6.69 21.04
C GLY A 236 -41.71 6.10 20.17
N GLY A 237 -42.50 6.95 19.52
CA GLY A 237 -43.55 6.55 18.58
C GLY A 237 -43.00 5.83 17.33
N ASP A 238 -42.04 6.44 16.62
CA ASP A 238 -41.47 5.88 15.39
C ASP A 238 -40.69 4.59 15.65
N VAL A 239 -40.01 4.54 16.80
CA VAL A 239 -39.30 3.34 17.26
C VAL A 239 -40.29 2.21 17.56
N THR A 240 -41.43 2.51 18.19
CA THR A 240 -42.48 1.51 18.44
C THR A 240 -43.08 0.98 17.13
N THR A 241 -43.31 1.86 16.15
CA THR A 241 -43.81 1.46 14.82
C THR A 241 -42.85 0.52 14.10
N PHE A 242 -41.53 0.75 14.20
CA PHE A 242 -40.53 -0.15 13.62
C PHE A 242 -40.63 -1.58 14.16
N PHE A 243 -40.67 -1.76 15.48
CA PHE A 243 -40.76 -3.11 16.07
C PHE A 243 -42.10 -3.79 15.78
N ASN A 244 -43.19 -3.01 15.64
CA ASN A 244 -44.48 -3.52 15.16
C ASN A 244 -44.40 -4.00 13.70
N GLU A 245 -43.73 -3.25 12.82
CA GLU A 245 -43.55 -3.62 11.41
C GLU A 245 -42.60 -4.81 11.24
N LEU A 246 -41.58 -4.92 12.10
CA LEU A 246 -40.69 -6.08 12.20
C LEU A 246 -41.45 -7.33 12.67
N GLY A 247 -42.45 -7.16 13.53
CA GLY A 247 -43.29 -8.25 14.04
C GLY A 247 -42.70 -8.98 15.26
N SER A 248 -41.63 -8.46 15.85
CA SER A 248 -40.94 -9.09 16.99
C SER A 248 -40.17 -8.06 17.83
N GLY A 249 -40.12 -8.27 19.15
CA GLY A 249 -39.18 -7.62 20.07
C GLY A 249 -39.44 -6.17 20.43
N SER A 250 -38.49 -5.57 21.14
CA SER A 250 -38.49 -4.16 21.56
C SER A 250 -37.06 -3.58 21.59
N PRO A 251 -36.88 -2.24 21.69
CA PRO A 251 -35.54 -1.63 21.73
C PRO A 251 -34.65 -2.15 22.86
N MET A 252 -35.24 -2.60 23.98
CA MET A 252 -34.51 -3.13 25.13
C MET A 252 -34.05 -4.59 24.92
N GLU A 253 -34.66 -5.30 23.97
CA GLU A 253 -34.37 -6.70 23.66
C GLU A 253 -33.33 -6.85 22.53
N VAL A 254 -32.92 -5.74 21.90
CA VAL A 254 -31.85 -5.75 20.89
C VAL A 254 -30.54 -6.18 21.57
N PRO A 255 -29.93 -7.30 21.15
CA PRO A 255 -28.69 -7.79 21.73
C PRO A 255 -27.54 -6.78 21.67
N GLU A 256 -26.62 -6.86 22.63
CA GLU A 256 -25.31 -6.23 22.48
C GLU A 256 -24.59 -6.85 21.27
N GLY A 257 -23.77 -6.04 20.58
CA GLY A 257 -23.01 -6.51 19.43
C GLY A 257 -22.18 -7.75 19.77
N SER A 258 -22.20 -8.76 18.90
CA SER A 258 -21.32 -9.92 19.04
C SER A 258 -19.87 -9.46 19.06
N THR A 259 -19.11 -9.83 20.09
CA THR A 259 -17.65 -9.85 20.00
C THR A 259 -17.31 -10.83 18.89
N GLU A 260 -16.75 -10.34 17.78
CA GLU A 260 -16.29 -11.18 16.66
C GLU A 260 -15.14 -12.07 17.14
N ASP A 261 -15.49 -13.18 17.78
CA ASP A 261 -14.64 -14.36 18.00
C ASP A 261 -15.12 -15.40 16.99
N ASP A 262 -14.31 -15.61 15.95
CA ASP A 262 -14.12 -16.88 15.23
C ASP A 262 -13.19 -16.77 14.00
N ASP A 263 -12.52 -15.62 13.78
CA ASP A 263 -11.47 -15.50 12.73
C ASP A 263 -10.03 -15.53 13.29
N VAL A 264 -9.85 -15.29 14.60
CA VAL A 264 -8.53 -14.96 15.18
C VAL A 264 -7.68 -16.18 15.54
N SER A 265 -8.29 -17.36 15.68
CA SER A 265 -7.56 -18.64 15.85
C SER A 265 -6.96 -19.15 14.54
N PHE A 266 -7.39 -18.61 13.39
CA PHE A 266 -6.94 -19.04 12.07
C PHE A 266 -5.78 -18.17 11.53
N GLU A 267 -5.82 -16.84 11.72
CA GLU A 267 -4.80 -15.93 11.16
C GLU A 267 -3.43 -15.97 11.88
N LYS A 268 -3.38 -16.41 13.14
CA LYS A 268 -2.13 -16.50 13.91
C LYS A 268 -1.30 -17.76 13.63
N GLN A 269 -1.80 -18.71 12.84
CA GLN A 269 -1.14 -20.01 12.65
C GLN A 269 -0.33 -20.18 11.35
N GLN A 270 -0.23 -19.15 10.51
CA GLN A 270 0.52 -19.26 9.25
C GLN A 270 1.55 -18.16 9.05
N GLN A 271 2.57 -18.16 9.91
CA GLN A 271 3.92 -17.77 9.48
C GLN A 271 4.49 -18.90 8.61
N SER A 272 4.04 -19.03 7.36
CA SER A 272 4.72 -19.89 6.38
C SER A 272 5.53 -19.05 5.39
N SER A 273 6.72 -19.57 5.08
CA SER A 273 7.62 -19.10 4.04
C SER A 273 6.88 -18.93 2.71
N VAL A 274 7.23 -17.90 1.93
CA VAL A 274 6.85 -17.82 0.52
C VAL A 274 7.60 -18.93 -0.23
N ILE A 275 6.87 -19.87 -0.82
CA ILE A 275 7.44 -21.01 -1.55
C ILE A 275 6.96 -20.99 -3.00
N LEU A 276 7.88 -21.18 -3.94
CA LEU A 276 7.58 -21.34 -5.36
C LEU A 276 7.58 -22.82 -5.72
N PHE A 277 6.48 -23.31 -6.29
CA PHE A 277 6.33 -24.65 -6.84
C PHE A 277 6.27 -24.60 -8.36
N ARG A 278 6.85 -25.59 -9.04
CA ARG A 278 6.71 -25.81 -10.48
C ARG A 278 5.65 -26.88 -10.72
N VAL A 279 4.78 -26.62 -11.68
CA VAL A 279 3.74 -27.52 -12.18
C VAL A 279 4.07 -27.81 -13.64
N SER A 280 4.46 -29.05 -13.93
CA SER A 280 4.90 -29.47 -15.27
C SER A 280 4.35 -30.84 -15.63
N ASP A 281 3.91 -31.01 -16.88
CA ASP A 281 3.48 -32.29 -17.44
C ASP A 281 4.61 -33.05 -18.18
N ALA A 282 5.84 -32.51 -18.19
CA ALA A 282 6.97 -33.01 -18.98
C ALA A 282 7.34 -34.48 -18.72
N SER A 283 6.90 -35.05 -17.59
CA SER A 283 7.08 -36.47 -17.25
C SER A 283 6.03 -37.41 -17.86
N GLY A 284 5.03 -36.88 -18.56
CA GLY A 284 3.83 -37.58 -19.02
C GLY A 284 2.69 -37.62 -17.99
N GLN A 285 2.92 -37.13 -16.78
CA GLN A 285 1.93 -36.86 -15.72
C GLN A 285 2.24 -35.50 -15.10
N LEU A 286 1.21 -34.81 -14.61
CA LEU A 286 1.34 -33.49 -13.99
C LEU A 286 1.95 -33.63 -12.58
N VAL A 287 3.14 -33.07 -12.38
CA VAL A 287 3.91 -33.14 -11.13
C VAL A 287 4.07 -31.75 -10.53
N ILE A 288 3.97 -31.65 -9.19
CA ILE A 288 4.23 -30.44 -8.41
C ILE A 288 5.55 -30.63 -7.66
N GLU A 289 6.53 -29.75 -7.87
CA GLU A 289 7.81 -29.78 -7.17
C GLU A 289 8.18 -28.42 -6.59
N GLU A 290 8.87 -28.40 -5.44
CA GLU A 290 9.37 -27.17 -4.83
C GLU A 290 10.63 -26.67 -5.56
N VAL A 291 10.61 -25.42 -6.01
CA VAL A 291 11.70 -24.76 -6.76
C VAL A 291 12.60 -23.95 -5.83
N GLY A 292 12.01 -23.32 -4.81
CA GLY A 292 12.76 -22.54 -3.84
C GLY A 292 11.88 -21.69 -2.93
N GLN A 293 12.56 -21.04 -1.98
CA GLN A 293 11.96 -20.15 -0.98
C GLN A 293 12.61 -18.75 -1.07
N LYS A 294 12.02 -17.75 -0.39
CA LYS A 294 12.54 -16.37 -0.36
C LYS A 294 14.05 -16.33 -0.04
N PRO A 295 14.88 -15.55 -0.76
CA PRO A 295 14.53 -14.63 -1.84
C PRO A 295 14.41 -15.31 -3.21
N LEU A 296 13.26 -15.16 -3.86
CA LEU A 296 13.04 -15.71 -5.20
C LEU A 296 13.74 -14.87 -6.26
N GLN A 297 14.22 -15.52 -7.32
CA GLN A 297 14.84 -14.87 -8.48
C GLN A 297 13.96 -15.05 -9.70
N GLN A 298 13.81 -14.00 -10.53
CA GLN A 298 12.98 -14.08 -11.75
C GLN A 298 13.40 -15.25 -12.66
N SER A 299 14.70 -15.60 -12.69
CA SER A 299 15.25 -16.71 -13.47
C SER A 299 14.72 -18.10 -13.07
N MET A 300 14.03 -18.22 -11.92
CA MET A 300 13.35 -19.42 -11.46
C MET A 300 12.07 -19.71 -12.27
N LEU A 301 11.42 -18.69 -12.86
CA LEU A 301 10.24 -18.86 -13.70
C LEU A 301 10.68 -19.25 -15.12
N LYS A 302 10.33 -20.46 -15.55
CA LYS A 302 10.60 -20.98 -16.90
C LYS A 302 9.36 -20.84 -17.77
N ARG A 303 9.51 -20.33 -18.98
CA ARG A 303 8.36 -19.96 -19.85
C ARG A 303 7.58 -21.16 -20.34
N GLU A 304 8.17 -22.33 -20.25
CA GLU A 304 7.66 -23.60 -20.72
C GLU A 304 6.68 -24.22 -19.71
N ASP A 305 6.77 -23.85 -18.43
CA ASP A 305 6.05 -24.49 -17.32
C ASP A 305 5.10 -23.53 -16.57
N CYS A 306 4.15 -24.10 -15.82
CA CYS A 306 3.30 -23.36 -14.87
C CYS A 306 3.94 -23.35 -13.48
N PHE A 307 3.65 -22.35 -12.65
CA PHE A 307 4.19 -22.25 -11.30
C PHE A 307 3.10 -21.84 -10.31
N ILE A 308 3.17 -22.37 -9.08
CA ILE A 308 2.32 -21.95 -7.96
C ILE A 308 3.21 -21.25 -6.93
N LEU A 309 2.94 -19.97 -6.70
CA LEU A 309 3.55 -19.20 -5.63
C LEU A 309 2.62 -19.23 -4.42
N ASP A 310 3.02 -19.97 -3.39
CA ASP A 310 2.34 -20.06 -2.11
C ASP A 310 2.83 -18.93 -1.20
N THR A 311 1.91 -18.03 -0.83
CA THR A 311 2.24 -16.82 -0.07
C THR A 311 1.71 -16.82 1.36
N ALA A 312 1.25 -17.97 1.88
CA ALA A 312 0.77 -18.18 3.26
C ALA A 312 -0.46 -17.37 3.71
N GLY A 313 -0.51 -16.07 3.43
CA GLY A 313 -1.54 -15.13 3.89
C GLY A 313 -2.09 -14.20 2.81
N SER A 314 -1.45 -14.06 1.64
CA SER A 314 -1.98 -13.24 0.52
C SER A 314 -2.73 -14.06 -0.53
N GLY A 315 -2.82 -15.38 -0.35
CA GLY A 315 -3.41 -16.33 -1.30
C GLY A 315 -2.36 -17.01 -2.19
N LEU A 316 -2.81 -17.72 -3.22
CA LEU A 316 -1.95 -18.37 -4.20
C LEU A 316 -1.87 -17.53 -5.47
N PHE A 317 -0.69 -17.46 -6.09
CA PHE A 317 -0.55 -17.03 -7.48
C PHE A 317 -0.21 -18.22 -8.37
N VAL A 318 -0.95 -18.38 -9.45
CA VAL A 318 -0.70 -19.40 -10.48
C VAL A 318 -0.11 -18.69 -11.68
N TRP A 319 1.21 -18.76 -11.85
CA TRP A 319 1.91 -18.15 -12.98
C TRP A 319 1.93 -19.12 -14.16
N ILE A 320 1.54 -18.64 -15.33
CA ILE A 320 1.36 -19.41 -16.56
C ILE A 320 2.40 -18.97 -17.59
N GLY A 321 3.34 -19.84 -17.91
CA GLY A 321 4.32 -19.61 -18.95
C GLY A 321 3.69 -19.44 -20.35
N ARG A 322 4.25 -18.57 -21.19
CA ARG A 322 3.77 -18.39 -22.57
C ARG A 322 3.90 -19.68 -23.40
N GLY A 323 4.87 -20.52 -23.09
CA GLY A 323 5.17 -21.79 -23.75
C GLY A 323 4.34 -22.99 -23.26
N CYS A 324 3.51 -22.82 -22.22
CA CYS A 324 2.74 -23.92 -21.63
C CYS A 324 1.67 -24.50 -22.57
N THR A 325 1.37 -25.79 -22.42
CA THR A 325 0.34 -26.47 -23.18
C THR A 325 -1.06 -26.00 -22.77
N LYS A 326 -2.07 -26.15 -23.64
CA LYS A 326 -3.46 -25.82 -23.30
C LYS A 326 -3.98 -26.63 -22.10
N ALA A 327 -3.53 -27.88 -21.98
CA ALA A 327 -3.89 -28.75 -20.86
C ALA A 327 -3.32 -28.21 -19.55
N GLU A 328 -2.05 -27.78 -19.53
CA GLU A 328 -1.44 -27.16 -18.36
C GLU A 328 -2.12 -25.85 -17.97
N LYS A 329 -2.52 -25.01 -18.95
CA LYS A 329 -3.23 -23.75 -18.69
C LYS A 329 -4.60 -23.94 -18.03
N LEU A 330 -5.31 -25.01 -18.39
CA LEU A 330 -6.60 -25.38 -17.83
C LEU A 330 -6.44 -26.05 -16.46
N GLU A 331 -5.50 -26.98 -16.32
CA GLU A 331 -5.31 -27.75 -15.09
C GLU A 331 -4.62 -26.95 -13.99
N ALA A 332 -3.81 -25.93 -14.30
CA ALA A 332 -3.08 -25.17 -13.28
C ALA A 332 -4.01 -24.56 -12.20
N MET A 333 -5.23 -24.16 -12.56
CA MET A 333 -6.23 -23.67 -11.59
C MET A 333 -6.83 -24.79 -10.75
N ASN A 334 -7.09 -25.97 -11.34
CA ASN A 334 -7.55 -27.15 -10.61
C ASN A 334 -6.48 -27.65 -9.63
N VAL A 335 -5.21 -27.59 -10.06
CA VAL A 335 -4.06 -27.94 -9.23
C VAL A 335 -3.96 -26.99 -8.05
N ALA A 336 -4.12 -25.68 -8.24
CA ALA A 336 -4.17 -24.73 -7.15
C ALA A 336 -5.35 -25.01 -6.17
N GLN A 337 -6.52 -25.43 -6.66
CA GLN A 337 -7.63 -25.84 -5.79
C GLN A 337 -7.33 -27.11 -4.98
N LYS A 338 -6.74 -28.13 -5.61
CA LYS A 338 -6.29 -29.34 -4.90
C LYS A 338 -5.22 -29.00 -3.87
N PHE A 339 -4.29 -28.12 -4.24
CA PHE A 339 -3.22 -27.63 -3.37
C PHE A 339 -3.77 -26.96 -2.10
N LEU A 340 -4.84 -26.15 -2.21
CA LEU A 340 -5.53 -25.60 -1.04
C LEU A 340 -6.02 -26.70 -0.09
N THR A 341 -6.63 -27.74 -0.65
CA THR A 341 -7.18 -28.87 0.14
C THR A 341 -6.07 -29.68 0.80
N GLU A 342 -5.02 -30.03 0.05
CA GLU A 342 -3.89 -30.84 0.53
C GLU A 342 -3.09 -30.15 1.63
N LYS A 343 -2.94 -28.82 1.55
CA LYS A 343 -2.26 -28.01 2.56
C LYS A 343 -3.16 -27.59 3.73
N GLY A 344 -4.45 -27.93 3.69
CA GLY A 344 -5.40 -27.56 4.74
C GLY A 344 -5.76 -26.07 4.77
N TYR A 345 -5.58 -25.36 3.66
CA TYR A 345 -6.04 -23.98 3.53
C TYR A 345 -7.57 -23.92 3.38
N PRO A 346 -8.23 -22.87 3.90
CA PRO A 346 -9.65 -22.67 3.70
C PRO A 346 -10.01 -22.51 2.24
N MET A 347 -11.21 -22.97 1.88
CA MET A 347 -11.72 -22.89 0.50
C MET A 347 -11.97 -21.46 0.01
N TRP A 348 -12.02 -20.48 0.91
CA TRP A 348 -12.09 -19.05 0.60
C TRP A 348 -10.72 -18.39 0.36
N THR A 349 -9.62 -19.14 0.47
CA THR A 349 -8.27 -18.64 0.14
C THR A 349 -8.23 -18.13 -1.30
N LYS A 350 -7.68 -16.93 -1.49
CA LYS A 350 -7.61 -16.26 -2.79
C LYS A 350 -6.68 -17.02 -3.74
N VAL A 351 -7.07 -17.12 -5.01
CA VAL A 351 -6.24 -17.70 -6.08
C VAL A 351 -6.25 -16.74 -7.26
N ASN A 352 -5.07 -16.26 -7.66
CA ASN A 352 -4.89 -15.33 -8.79
C ASN A 352 -4.13 -16.03 -9.92
N ARG A 353 -4.67 -16.05 -11.14
CA ARG A 353 -3.95 -16.54 -12.32
C ARG A 353 -3.19 -15.39 -12.98
N VAL A 354 -1.90 -15.58 -13.19
CA VAL A 354 -0.95 -14.60 -13.74
C VAL A 354 -0.31 -15.18 -14.99
N VAL A 355 -0.16 -14.40 -16.05
CA VAL A 355 0.46 -14.84 -17.31
C VAL A 355 1.86 -14.24 -17.50
N ASP A 356 2.76 -14.98 -18.14
CA ASP A 356 4.12 -14.54 -18.47
C ASP A 356 4.12 -13.24 -19.29
N GLY A 357 4.77 -12.22 -18.74
CA GLY A 357 4.84 -10.86 -19.26
C GLY A 357 3.57 -10.01 -19.03
N GLY A 358 2.57 -10.54 -18.31
CA GLY A 358 1.40 -9.81 -17.80
C GLY A 358 1.39 -9.72 -16.27
N GLU A 359 2.55 -9.86 -15.62
CA GLU A 359 2.61 -10.00 -14.17
C GLU A 359 2.21 -8.69 -13.47
N PRO A 360 1.25 -8.74 -12.52
CA PRO A 360 0.92 -7.58 -11.73
C PRO A 360 2.04 -7.29 -10.73
N THR A 361 2.18 -6.03 -10.31
CA THR A 361 3.21 -5.61 -9.33
C THR A 361 3.13 -6.40 -8.02
N ILE A 362 1.92 -6.81 -7.61
CA ILE A 362 1.69 -7.64 -6.40
C ILE A 362 2.28 -9.06 -6.53
N PHE A 363 2.52 -9.54 -7.75
CA PHE A 363 3.26 -10.79 -7.99
C PHE A 363 4.77 -10.53 -8.05
N LYS A 364 5.18 -9.46 -8.78
CA LYS A 364 6.59 -9.10 -8.97
C LYS A 364 7.34 -8.84 -7.65
N GLN A 365 6.67 -8.34 -6.62
CA GLN A 365 7.27 -8.03 -5.30
C GLN A 365 7.91 -9.24 -4.58
N TYR A 366 7.52 -10.47 -4.92
CA TYR A 366 8.06 -11.68 -4.29
C TYR A 366 9.45 -12.07 -4.82
N PHE A 367 9.96 -11.36 -5.82
CA PHE A 367 11.24 -11.61 -6.47
C PHE A 367 12.24 -10.50 -6.14
N ALA A 368 13.50 -10.87 -5.85
CA ALA A 368 14.56 -9.95 -5.42
C ALA A 368 14.91 -8.89 -6.47
N SER A 369 14.83 -9.27 -7.74
CA SER A 369 15.01 -8.38 -8.89
C SER A 369 14.04 -8.78 -10.00
N TRP A 370 13.60 -7.80 -10.80
CA TRP A 370 12.69 -8.05 -11.92
C TRP A 370 13.09 -7.22 -13.13
N LYS A 371 13.35 -7.89 -14.25
CA LYS A 371 13.60 -7.31 -15.57
C LYS A 371 12.35 -7.43 -16.42
N GLU A 372 11.87 -6.29 -16.92
CA GLU A 372 10.86 -6.30 -17.97
C GLU A 372 11.53 -6.60 -19.30
N GLU A 373 11.05 -7.63 -20.00
CA GLU A 373 11.47 -7.83 -21.39
C GLU A 373 10.98 -6.66 -22.22
N THR A 374 11.89 -6.11 -23.01
CA THR A 374 11.73 -4.89 -23.80
C THR A 374 10.53 -4.95 -24.74
N GLY A 375 9.37 -4.56 -24.22
CA GLY A 375 8.07 -4.54 -24.91
C GLY A 375 7.14 -3.47 -24.35
N GLY A 376 7.70 -2.42 -23.76
CA GLY A 376 6.96 -1.28 -23.22
C GLY A 376 7.88 -0.50 -22.30
N LYS A 377 8.17 0.76 -22.62
CA LYS A 377 8.74 1.68 -21.65
C LYS A 377 7.65 1.99 -20.63
N GLU A 378 7.42 1.11 -19.66
CA GLU A 378 6.56 1.42 -18.53
C GLU A 378 7.15 2.65 -17.81
N HIS A 379 6.50 3.80 -17.99
CA HIS A 379 6.62 4.88 -17.04
C HIS A 379 5.74 4.47 -15.87
N VAL A 380 6.34 3.99 -14.78
CA VAL A 380 5.65 4.11 -13.50
C VAL A 380 5.59 5.61 -13.22
N PRO A 381 4.41 6.23 -13.13
CA PRO A 381 4.33 7.60 -12.68
C PRO A 381 4.83 7.59 -11.25
N VAL A 382 6.02 8.13 -11.01
CA VAL A 382 6.34 8.65 -9.67
C VAL A 382 5.34 9.79 -9.48
N PRO A 383 4.35 9.66 -8.58
CA PRO A 383 3.35 10.70 -8.40
C PRO A 383 4.05 11.86 -7.70
N ILE A 384 4.55 12.81 -8.48
CA ILE A 384 4.94 14.13 -7.98
C ILE A 384 4.24 15.12 -8.89
N LYS A 385 3.14 15.72 -8.39
CA LYS A 385 2.48 16.83 -9.07
C LYS A 385 3.28 18.08 -8.73
N ASN A 386 4.22 18.46 -9.61
CA ASN A 386 4.93 19.75 -9.67
C ASN A 386 4.76 20.65 -8.43
N GLY A 387 5.50 20.35 -7.35
CA GLY A 387 5.67 21.24 -6.21
C GLY A 387 6.60 22.40 -6.57
N ARG A 388 6.31 23.59 -6.03
CA ARG A 388 7.00 24.86 -6.29
C ARG A 388 8.40 24.93 -5.66
N ILE A 389 9.35 24.14 -6.16
CA ILE A 389 10.78 24.45 -6.11
C ILE A 389 11.29 24.28 -7.55
N ALA A 390 11.75 25.38 -8.15
CA ALA A 390 11.98 25.53 -9.59
C ALA A 390 13.12 24.69 -10.19
N GLU A 391 13.62 23.67 -9.49
CA GLU A 391 14.79 22.89 -9.94
C GLU A 391 14.48 21.45 -10.36
N PHE A 392 13.31 20.88 -10.03
CA PHE A 392 13.14 19.43 -10.18
C PHE A 392 11.77 18.96 -10.68
N ASN A 393 11.69 18.61 -11.97
CA ASN A 393 10.53 17.96 -12.58
C ASN A 393 10.78 16.46 -12.78
N VAL A 394 10.41 15.65 -11.78
CA VAL A 394 10.57 14.17 -11.80
C VAL A 394 9.72 13.51 -12.87
N SER A 395 8.59 14.11 -13.24
CA SER A 395 7.69 13.58 -14.27
C SER A 395 8.30 13.56 -15.68
N SER A 396 9.49 14.18 -15.86
CA SER A 396 10.29 14.15 -17.09
C SER A 396 11.45 13.14 -17.07
N LEU A 397 11.63 12.38 -15.99
CA LEU A 397 12.81 11.54 -15.77
C LEU A 397 12.57 10.09 -16.20
N HIS A 398 13.44 9.60 -17.09
CA HIS A 398 13.56 8.17 -17.40
C HIS A 398 14.01 7.37 -16.17
N ARG A 399 13.70 6.06 -16.15
CA ARG A 399 14.07 5.09 -15.08
C ARG A 399 15.50 5.25 -14.57
N ASP A 400 16.45 5.50 -15.46
CA ASP A 400 17.88 5.62 -15.13
C ASP A 400 18.20 6.87 -14.30
N LYS A 401 17.46 7.97 -14.45
CA LYS A 401 17.64 9.18 -13.62
C LYS A 401 17.01 9.04 -12.24
N VAL A 402 15.87 8.36 -12.11
CA VAL A 402 15.29 7.99 -10.80
C VAL A 402 16.25 7.08 -10.02
N ARG A 403 16.89 6.13 -10.71
CA ARG A 403 17.96 5.31 -10.13
C ARG A 403 19.12 6.14 -9.61
N LEU A 404 19.67 7.04 -10.43
CA LEU A 404 20.77 7.92 -10.01
C LEU A 404 20.39 8.78 -8.80
N LEU A 405 19.15 9.28 -8.77
CA LEU A 405 18.64 10.06 -7.63
C LEU A 405 18.53 9.24 -6.34
N LEU A 406 18.02 8.02 -6.41
CA LEU A 406 17.96 7.13 -5.23
C LEU A 406 19.36 6.66 -4.79
N LYS A 407 20.30 6.52 -5.74
CA LYS A 407 21.70 6.20 -5.45
C LYS A 407 22.40 7.37 -4.73
N GLN A 408 22.25 8.58 -5.26
CA GLN A 408 23.08 9.75 -4.92
C GLN A 408 22.42 10.74 -3.94
N GLY A 409 21.10 10.97 -4.05
CA GLY A 409 20.38 12.03 -3.32
C GLY A 409 19.69 11.58 -2.03
N GLY A 410 19.87 10.34 -1.59
CA GLY A 410 19.23 9.78 -0.38
C GLY A 410 17.83 9.20 -0.63
N ALA A 411 17.23 8.67 0.43
CA ALA A 411 15.88 8.09 0.37
C ALA A 411 14.80 9.17 0.21
N ALA A 412 13.56 8.78 -0.08
CA ALA A 412 12.42 9.70 -0.20
C ALA A 412 12.69 11.00 -0.98
N PRO A 413 13.13 10.93 -2.26
CA PRO A 413 13.50 12.12 -3.03
C PRO A 413 12.34 13.10 -3.26
N GLY A 414 11.08 12.65 -3.11
CA GLY A 414 9.89 13.49 -3.16
C GLY A 414 9.61 14.26 -1.87
N PHE A 415 10.24 13.92 -0.74
CA PHE A 415 10.07 14.60 0.54
C PHE A 415 11.09 15.74 0.69
N SER A 416 10.72 16.91 0.16
CA SER A 416 11.50 18.16 0.29
C SER A 416 10.57 19.32 0.70
N PRO A 417 10.15 19.38 1.98
CA PRO A 417 9.18 20.38 2.44
C PRO A 417 9.68 21.83 2.38
N ASP A 418 11.00 22.05 2.42
CA ASP A 418 11.67 23.32 2.10
C ASP A 418 13.11 23.06 1.56
N ASP A 419 13.98 24.07 1.64
CA ASP A 419 15.38 24.05 1.20
C ASP A 419 16.40 23.66 2.30
N GLY A 420 15.94 23.21 3.47
CA GLY A 420 16.81 22.82 4.59
C GLY A 420 17.36 23.99 5.43
N THR A 421 16.87 25.23 5.22
CA THR A 421 17.37 26.43 5.92
C THR A 421 16.66 26.79 7.22
N GLY A 422 15.63 26.04 7.60
CA GLY A 422 14.87 26.19 8.84
C GLY A 422 15.71 26.02 10.11
N GLU A 423 15.09 26.37 11.24
CA GLU A 423 15.68 26.25 12.56
C GLU A 423 15.73 24.77 12.99
N LYS A 424 16.85 24.34 13.56
CA LYS A 424 17.07 22.96 13.99
C LYS A 424 17.57 22.89 15.42
N GLU A 425 16.90 22.09 16.23
CA GLU A 425 17.29 21.69 17.58
C GLU A 425 17.72 20.22 17.51
N ILE A 426 18.99 19.91 17.78
CA ILE A 426 19.56 18.57 17.65
C ILE A 426 19.90 18.02 19.03
N TYR A 427 19.40 16.82 19.31
CA TYR A 427 19.65 16.10 20.55
C TYR A 427 20.23 14.72 20.26
N ARG A 428 21.18 14.28 21.08
CA ARG A 428 21.61 12.89 21.18
C ARG A 428 20.86 12.24 22.35
N VAL A 429 20.49 10.98 22.20
CA VAL A 429 19.93 10.18 23.29
C VAL A 429 21.07 9.69 24.16
N GLU A 430 21.07 10.05 25.44
CA GLU A 430 22.08 9.63 26.41
C GLU A 430 21.38 9.16 27.69
N ASN A 431 21.62 7.91 28.11
CA ASN A 431 20.99 7.34 29.31
C ASN A 431 19.46 7.58 29.36
N PHE A 432 18.76 7.30 28.25
CA PHE A 432 17.30 7.51 28.07
C PHE A 432 16.81 8.95 27.99
N GLU A 433 17.69 9.96 28.05
CA GLU A 433 17.31 11.38 28.02
C GLU A 433 17.87 12.10 26.79
N LEU A 434 17.32 13.27 26.46
CA LEU A 434 17.82 14.11 25.38
C LEU A 434 18.94 15.03 25.88
N ALA A 435 20.15 14.84 25.34
CA ALA A 435 21.29 15.73 25.52
C ALA A 435 21.46 16.63 24.29
N PRO A 436 21.47 17.97 24.43
CA PRO A 436 21.64 18.87 23.29
C PRO A 436 23.01 18.72 22.65
N VAL A 437 23.07 18.65 21.32
CA VAL A 437 24.33 18.57 20.56
C VAL A 437 24.89 19.96 20.33
N ASP A 438 26.18 20.13 20.59
CA ASP A 438 26.89 21.39 20.38
C ASP A 438 26.76 21.85 18.91
N PRO A 439 26.44 23.13 18.64
CA PRO A 439 26.31 23.66 17.28
C PRO A 439 27.51 23.42 16.36
N SER A 440 28.73 23.33 16.91
CA SER A 440 29.94 23.02 16.14
C SER A 440 30.00 21.58 15.63
N ALA A 441 29.28 20.67 16.28
CA ALA A 441 29.17 19.26 15.91
C ALA A 441 27.91 18.96 15.07
N HIS A 442 27.11 19.98 14.70
CA HIS A 442 25.93 19.77 13.85
C HIS A 442 26.34 19.22 12.48
N GLY A 443 25.81 18.06 12.13
CA GLY A 443 26.16 17.31 10.93
C GLY A 443 27.10 16.12 11.20
N MET A 444 27.66 16.00 12.41
CA MET A 444 28.46 14.86 12.83
C MET A 444 27.59 13.88 13.61
N PHE A 445 27.44 12.67 13.10
CA PHE A 445 26.65 11.59 13.70
C PHE A 445 27.55 10.38 14.00
N PHE A 446 27.17 9.60 15.00
CA PHE A 446 27.85 8.36 15.37
C PHE A 446 26.90 7.18 15.17
N GLY A 447 27.35 6.14 14.47
CA GLY A 447 26.54 4.95 14.17
C GLY A 447 26.14 4.13 15.39
N GLY A 448 26.83 4.31 16.52
CA GLY A 448 26.51 3.76 17.83
C GLY A 448 25.48 4.56 18.63
N ASP A 449 25.05 5.73 18.14
CA ASP A 449 24.14 6.63 18.87
C ASP A 449 22.77 6.75 18.17
N SER A 450 21.78 7.22 18.92
CA SER A 450 20.49 7.69 18.39
C SER A 450 20.31 9.19 18.63
N TYR A 451 19.69 9.88 17.68
CA TYR A 451 19.50 11.34 17.71
C TYR A 451 18.04 11.70 17.47
N VAL A 452 17.57 12.78 18.07
CA VAL A 452 16.26 13.37 17.81
C VAL A 452 16.45 14.83 17.42
N ILE A 453 15.86 15.23 16.31
CA ILE A 453 16.03 16.55 15.71
C ILE A 453 14.66 17.16 15.46
N LYS A 454 14.40 18.31 16.08
CA LYS A 454 13.23 19.13 15.80
C LYS A 454 13.60 20.22 14.81
N TYR A 455 12.97 20.17 13.65
CA TYR A 455 13.16 21.12 12.56
C TYR A 455 11.92 21.99 12.40
N THR A 456 12.09 23.30 12.43
CA THR A 456 11.03 24.30 12.30
C THR A 456 11.25 25.13 11.03
N TYR A 457 10.26 25.13 10.15
CA TYR A 457 10.29 25.88 8.90
C TYR A 457 8.99 26.65 8.68
N ASN A 458 9.04 27.72 7.87
CA ASN A 458 7.89 28.58 7.65
C ASN A 458 7.31 28.38 6.25
N VAL A 459 6.00 28.12 6.18
CA VAL A 459 5.26 28.03 4.93
C VAL A 459 4.09 29.00 4.97
N ASN A 460 4.11 30.02 4.10
CA ASN A 460 3.06 31.05 3.99
C ASN A 460 2.74 31.74 5.33
N GLY A 461 3.77 32.07 6.12
CA GLY A 461 3.62 32.75 7.42
C GLY A 461 3.18 31.83 8.56
N ARG A 462 3.13 30.51 8.34
CA ARG A 462 2.82 29.53 9.38
C ARG A 462 4.00 28.62 9.62
N ASN A 463 4.36 28.44 10.88
CA ASN A 463 5.38 27.47 11.27
C ASN A 463 4.85 26.05 11.06
N ARG A 464 5.73 25.22 10.52
CA ARG A 464 5.58 23.78 10.37
C ARG A 464 6.77 23.10 11.02
N TYR A 465 6.57 21.85 11.38
CA TYR A 465 7.52 21.11 12.19
C TYR A 465 7.79 19.74 11.57
N ILE A 466 9.04 19.30 11.64
CA ILE A 466 9.45 17.93 11.34
C ILE A 466 10.26 17.44 12.53
N ILE A 467 10.01 16.23 12.98
CA ILE A 467 10.80 15.58 14.02
C ILE A 467 11.47 14.37 13.39
N TYR A 468 12.76 14.47 13.15
CA TYR A 468 13.56 13.33 12.74
C TYR A 468 14.05 12.61 13.99
N PHE A 469 13.96 11.28 14.00
CA PHE A 469 14.68 10.48 14.98
C PHE A 469 15.54 9.48 14.22
N TRP A 470 16.84 9.75 14.23
CA TRP A 470 17.86 9.03 13.50
C TRP A 470 18.48 7.97 14.38
N GLN A 471 18.53 6.75 13.88
CA GLN A 471 18.97 5.56 14.60
C GLN A 471 20.20 4.99 13.90
N GLY A 472 21.34 5.07 14.58
CA GLY A 472 22.58 4.47 14.12
C GLY A 472 22.47 2.95 14.01
N ASN A 473 23.22 2.35 13.08
CA ASN A 473 23.17 0.90 12.87
C ASN A 473 23.58 0.13 14.13
N ASP A 474 24.59 0.63 14.83
CA ASP A 474 25.17 0.03 16.03
C ASP A 474 24.56 0.57 17.34
N SER A 475 23.64 1.53 17.27
CA SER A 475 22.95 2.06 18.47
C SER A 475 22.09 0.99 19.14
N SER A 476 22.09 1.02 20.47
CA SER A 476 21.45 0.02 21.29
C SER A 476 19.93 0.07 21.17
N GLN A 477 19.26 -1.05 21.43
CA GLN A 477 17.80 -1.15 21.26
C GLN A 477 17.04 -0.21 22.21
N ASP A 478 17.58 0.01 23.40
CA ASP A 478 17.03 0.93 24.38
C ASP A 478 17.14 2.40 23.96
N GLU A 479 18.25 2.81 23.36
CA GLU A 479 18.40 4.16 22.79
C GLU A 479 17.51 4.38 21.58
N LYS A 480 17.42 3.37 20.69
CA LYS A 480 16.47 3.38 19.57
C LYS A 480 15.04 3.54 20.07
N ALA A 481 14.64 2.81 21.11
CA ALA A 481 13.32 2.95 21.73
C ALA A 481 13.12 4.34 22.37
N ALA A 482 14.11 4.83 23.12
CA ALA A 482 14.06 6.16 23.74
C ALA A 482 13.96 7.30 22.71
N SER A 483 14.66 7.19 21.57
CA SER A 483 14.57 8.17 20.47
C SER A 483 13.14 8.31 19.92
N ALA A 484 12.41 7.19 19.79
CA ALA A 484 11.03 7.19 19.34
C ALA A 484 10.07 7.82 20.38
N ILE A 485 10.27 7.51 21.66
CA ILE A 485 9.49 8.11 22.77
C ILE A 485 9.69 9.63 22.81
N HIS A 486 10.94 10.08 22.70
CA HIS A 486 11.26 11.51 22.68
C HIS A 486 10.74 12.22 21.44
N ALA A 487 10.71 11.54 20.28
CA ALA A 487 10.09 12.09 19.08
C ALA A 487 8.58 12.37 19.30
N MET A 488 7.85 11.45 19.93
CA MET A 488 6.46 11.66 20.32
C MET A 488 6.29 12.80 21.33
N ARG A 489 7.19 12.90 22.31
CA ARG A 489 7.17 13.98 23.30
C ARG A 489 7.33 15.35 22.65
N LEU A 490 8.29 15.51 21.74
CA LEU A 490 8.51 16.76 21.01
C LEU A 490 7.33 17.10 20.08
N ASP A 491 6.65 16.10 19.51
CA ASP A 491 5.45 16.32 18.69
C ASP A 491 4.27 16.84 19.54
N ASN A 492 4.10 16.28 20.73
CA ASN A 492 3.11 16.75 21.70
C ASN A 492 3.34 18.22 22.11
N GLU A 493 4.60 18.65 22.23
CA GLU A 493 4.95 20.06 22.52
C GLU A 493 4.52 21.03 21.41
N VAL A 494 4.48 20.58 20.15
CA VAL A 494 3.95 21.34 19.01
C VAL A 494 2.49 21.01 18.69
N ALA A 495 1.79 20.39 19.64
CA ALA A 495 0.38 20.01 19.58
C ALA A 495 0.02 19.05 18.42
N GLY A 496 0.85 18.04 18.17
CA GLY A 496 0.60 17.01 17.14
C GLY A 496 0.65 17.58 15.72
N LYS A 497 1.51 18.59 15.50
CA LYS A 497 1.64 19.27 14.20
C LYS A 497 2.91 18.88 13.46
N ALA A 498 3.79 18.08 14.06
CA ALA A 498 5.00 17.65 13.39
C ALA A 498 4.72 16.46 12.47
N VAL A 499 5.42 16.44 11.34
CA VAL A 499 5.68 15.20 10.62
C VAL A 499 6.82 14.51 11.35
N GLN A 500 6.60 13.33 11.91
CA GLN A 500 7.68 12.56 12.53
C GLN A 500 8.26 11.60 11.50
N VAL A 501 9.58 11.46 11.46
CA VAL A 501 10.27 10.63 10.46
C VAL A 501 11.32 9.77 11.15
N ARG A 502 11.13 8.44 11.10
CA ARG A 502 12.13 7.48 11.53
C ARG A 502 13.22 7.38 10.48
N LEU A 503 14.47 7.67 10.85
CA LEU A 503 15.63 7.51 9.99
C LEU A 503 16.51 6.37 10.50
N THR A 504 17.02 5.57 9.58
CA THR A 504 18.09 4.60 9.85
C THR A 504 19.34 5.03 9.09
N GLN A 505 20.51 4.77 9.68
CA GLN A 505 21.79 5.11 9.08
C GLN A 505 21.92 4.56 7.65
N GLY A 506 22.25 5.46 6.71
CA GLY A 506 22.42 5.16 5.28
C GLY A 506 21.16 5.36 4.43
N ASN A 507 19.98 5.48 5.05
CA ASN A 507 18.70 5.66 4.37
C ASN A 507 18.11 7.07 4.61
N GLU A 508 18.96 8.06 4.89
CA GLU A 508 18.48 9.41 5.19
C GLU A 508 17.87 10.08 3.96
N PRO A 509 16.77 10.85 4.12
CA PRO A 509 16.15 11.54 3.03
C PRO A 509 16.94 12.78 2.62
N ARG A 510 16.81 13.18 1.35
CA ARG A 510 17.52 14.32 0.78
C ARG A 510 17.41 15.59 1.62
N HIS A 511 16.20 15.91 2.08
CA HIS A 511 15.96 17.06 2.95
C HIS A 511 16.81 16.99 4.22
N PHE A 512 16.92 15.83 4.86
CA PHE A 512 17.72 15.66 6.07
C PHE A 512 19.20 15.94 5.81
N ILE A 513 19.74 15.43 4.69
CA ILE A 513 21.13 15.65 4.29
C ILE A 513 21.38 17.16 4.03
N LYS A 514 20.47 17.82 3.30
CA LYS A 514 20.55 19.25 2.97
C LYS A 514 20.54 20.18 4.18
N MET A 515 19.91 19.79 5.29
CA MET A 515 19.91 20.57 6.54
C MET A 515 21.33 20.85 7.08
N PHE A 516 22.32 20.04 6.67
CA PHE A 516 23.72 20.15 7.07
C PHE A 516 24.61 20.81 6.01
N LYS A 517 24.06 21.20 4.85
CA LYS A 517 24.77 21.95 3.79
C LYS A 517 26.10 21.28 3.40
N GLY A 518 26.02 20.00 3.06
CA GLY A 518 27.19 19.17 2.70
C GLY A 518 28.08 18.72 3.85
N ARG A 519 27.78 19.08 5.11
CA ARG A 519 28.65 18.73 6.26
C ARG A 519 28.18 17.51 7.05
N MET A 520 27.41 16.63 6.41
CA MET A 520 26.94 15.41 7.07
C MET A 520 28.01 14.32 7.03
N ILE A 521 28.54 13.94 8.20
CA ILE A 521 29.49 12.85 8.37
C ILE A 521 28.95 11.89 9.41
N ILE A 522 28.98 10.59 9.09
CA ILE A 522 28.60 9.52 10.01
C ILE A 522 29.86 8.72 10.36
N PHE A 523 30.25 8.73 11.62
CA PHE A 523 31.38 7.99 12.17
C PHE A 523 30.95 6.63 12.70
N THR A 524 31.88 5.67 12.78
CA THR A 524 31.68 4.41 13.52
C THR A 524 31.86 4.64 15.01
N GLY A 525 31.26 3.77 15.84
CA GLY A 525 31.30 3.91 17.31
C GLY A 525 30.26 4.90 17.82
N GLY A 526 30.38 5.31 19.09
CA GLY A 526 29.41 6.15 19.81
C GLY A 526 29.52 6.01 21.33
N HIS A 527 28.60 6.64 22.04
CA HIS A 527 28.44 6.46 23.48
C HIS A 527 27.87 5.09 23.84
N ALA A 528 28.24 4.61 25.02
CA ALA A 528 27.68 3.38 25.57
C ALA A 528 26.23 3.56 26.07
N SER A 529 25.45 2.47 25.93
CA SER A 529 24.04 2.37 26.37
C SER A 529 23.81 2.80 27.83
N GLY A 530 22.59 3.29 28.10
CA GLY A 530 22.11 3.58 29.45
C GLY A 530 21.97 2.34 30.36
N PHE A 531 21.80 1.14 29.79
CA PHE A 531 21.83 -0.13 30.52
C PHE A 531 23.27 -0.65 30.64
N ARG A 532 24.07 -0.02 31.50
CA ARG A 532 25.50 -0.36 31.64
C ARG A 532 25.72 -1.76 32.18
N ASN A 533 26.28 -2.67 31.36
CA ASN A 533 26.98 -3.86 31.85
C ASN A 533 28.44 -3.51 32.20
N ILE A 534 29.14 -4.37 32.95
CA ILE A 534 30.55 -4.14 33.39
C ILE A 534 31.53 -3.97 32.20
N HIS A 535 31.12 -4.29 30.97
CA HIS A 535 31.95 -4.27 29.76
C HIS A 535 31.50 -3.27 28.68
N ASP A 536 30.47 -2.44 28.93
CA ASP A 536 30.06 -1.41 27.97
C ASP A 536 30.83 -0.10 28.19
N TYR A 537 31.49 0.38 27.14
CA TYR A 537 32.27 1.63 27.13
C TYR A 537 32.05 2.35 25.81
N ASP A 538 32.17 3.69 25.83
CA ASP A 538 32.15 4.49 24.60
C ASP A 538 33.23 3.96 23.63
N SER A 539 32.87 3.85 22.35
CA SER A 539 33.76 3.34 21.32
C SER A 539 34.00 4.42 20.28
N TYR A 540 35.27 4.69 19.99
CA TYR A 540 35.67 5.65 18.97
C TYR A 540 36.86 5.06 18.21
N ASP A 541 36.96 5.41 16.93
CA ASP A 541 38.15 5.13 16.15
C ASP A 541 39.32 6.01 16.64
N VAL A 542 40.41 5.37 17.04
CA VAL A 542 41.57 6.01 17.69
C VAL A 542 42.91 5.72 17.02
N ASP A 543 42.94 4.86 15.99
CA ASP A 543 44.22 4.46 15.36
C ASP A 543 44.72 5.49 14.32
N GLY A 544 43.85 6.44 13.95
CA GLY A 544 44.15 7.55 13.06
C GLY A 544 44.06 7.20 11.56
N THR A 545 43.59 6.00 11.23
CA THR A 545 43.25 5.57 9.86
C THR A 545 41.74 5.44 9.74
N ARG A 546 41.13 6.08 8.74
CA ARG A 546 39.66 6.08 8.59
C ARG A 546 39.29 6.05 7.12
N LEU A 547 38.43 5.12 6.73
CA LEU A 547 37.87 5.05 5.38
C LEU A 547 36.46 5.62 5.35
N PHE A 548 36.22 6.60 4.49
CA PHE A 548 34.91 7.21 4.28
C PHE A 548 34.39 6.89 2.88
N HIS A 549 33.16 6.41 2.81
CA HIS A 549 32.38 6.26 1.59
C HIS A 549 31.61 7.56 1.31
N VAL A 550 31.86 8.18 0.16
CA VAL A 550 31.26 9.46 -0.21
C VAL A 550 30.05 9.24 -1.13
N ARG A 551 28.93 9.87 -0.78
CA ARG A 551 27.73 9.93 -1.62
C ARG A 551 27.10 11.31 -1.58
N GLY A 552 26.60 11.77 -2.72
CA GLY A 552 25.88 13.02 -2.83
C GLY A 552 25.53 13.34 -4.28
N PHE A 553 24.60 14.27 -4.46
CA PHE A 553 24.23 14.78 -5.78
C PHE A 553 24.80 16.19 -6.05
N ALA A 554 25.02 16.97 -4.99
CA ALA A 554 25.54 18.34 -5.07
C ALA A 554 26.29 18.70 -3.79
N ALA A 555 27.06 19.79 -3.79
CA ALA A 555 27.86 20.21 -2.63
C ALA A 555 27.03 20.50 -1.37
N ASP A 556 25.77 20.92 -1.52
CA ASP A 556 24.84 21.14 -0.39
C ASP A 556 24.14 19.84 0.07
N ASP A 557 24.33 18.75 -0.67
CA ASP A 557 23.62 17.46 -0.64
C ASP A 557 24.66 16.34 -0.77
N MET A 558 25.55 16.29 0.21
CA MET A 558 26.55 15.23 0.32
C MET A 558 26.66 14.72 1.75
N ARG A 559 27.03 13.44 1.85
CA ARG A 559 27.33 12.75 3.09
C ARG A 559 28.56 11.86 2.93
N ALA A 560 29.26 11.68 4.04
CA ALA A 560 30.32 10.69 4.16
C ALA A 560 29.99 9.70 5.27
N VAL A 561 30.14 8.41 5.00
CA VAL A 561 29.93 7.36 6.00
C VAL A 561 31.25 6.65 6.23
N GLN A 562 31.71 6.62 7.48
CA GLN A 562 32.86 5.82 7.87
C GLN A 562 32.52 4.34 7.72
N VAL A 563 33.36 3.62 7.00
CA VAL A 563 33.25 2.19 6.71
C VAL A 563 34.51 1.47 7.18
N ALA A 564 34.44 0.15 7.31
CA ALA A 564 35.60 -0.65 7.70
C ALA A 564 36.78 -0.43 6.75
N GLU A 565 37.99 -0.25 7.30
CA GLU A 565 39.25 -0.09 6.55
C GLU A 565 39.70 -1.41 5.92
N LYS A 566 38.93 -1.87 4.94
CA LYS A 566 39.18 -3.12 4.21
C LYS A 566 38.95 -2.89 2.74
N ALA A 567 39.74 -3.56 1.90
CA ALA A 567 39.55 -3.53 0.45
C ALA A 567 38.10 -3.85 0.03
N SER A 568 37.43 -4.78 0.72
CA SER A 568 36.05 -5.19 0.43
C SER A 568 35.00 -4.08 0.63
N SER A 569 35.35 -2.98 1.31
CA SER A 569 34.47 -1.82 1.49
C SER A 569 34.42 -0.92 0.25
N LEU A 570 35.39 -1.03 -0.66
CA LEU A 570 35.43 -0.23 -1.90
C LEU A 570 34.33 -0.65 -2.89
N ASN A 571 34.00 0.29 -3.78
CA ASN A 571 33.03 0.07 -4.86
C ASN A 571 33.44 0.91 -6.08
N SER A 572 33.61 0.26 -7.23
CA SER A 572 34.04 0.90 -8.48
C SER A 572 33.14 2.04 -8.97
N ASP A 573 31.91 2.14 -8.46
CA ASP A 573 30.93 3.14 -8.86
C ASP A 573 30.90 4.38 -7.96
N ASP A 574 31.71 4.41 -6.89
CA ASP A 574 31.67 5.46 -5.88
C ASP A 574 33.08 6.03 -5.59
N VAL A 575 33.14 7.10 -4.80
CA VAL A 575 34.39 7.75 -4.35
C VAL A 575 34.61 7.48 -2.87
N PHE A 576 35.87 7.27 -2.49
CA PHE A 576 36.26 6.99 -1.11
C PHE A 576 37.39 7.90 -0.65
N VAL A 577 37.36 8.29 0.62
CA VAL A 577 38.41 9.08 1.27
C VAL A 577 39.05 8.22 2.35
N LEU A 578 40.31 7.87 2.18
CA LEU A 578 41.10 7.15 3.19
C LEU A 578 42.04 8.14 3.88
N GLU A 579 41.69 8.53 5.09
CA GLU A 579 42.58 9.27 5.96
C GLU A 579 43.56 8.29 6.61
N THR A 580 44.86 8.59 6.59
CA THR A 580 45.89 7.87 7.34
C THR A 580 46.70 8.87 8.16
N PRO A 581 47.44 8.46 9.21
CA PRO A 581 48.27 9.38 10.00
C PRO A 581 49.27 10.21 9.18
N SER A 582 49.61 9.77 7.96
CA SER A 582 50.57 10.44 7.08
C SER A 582 49.94 11.36 6.04
N LYS A 583 48.95 10.86 5.30
CA LYS A 583 48.32 11.53 4.15
C LYS A 583 46.88 11.07 3.98
N THR A 584 46.14 11.79 3.14
CA THR A 584 44.75 11.47 2.81
C THR A 584 44.66 11.03 1.37
N TYR A 585 44.19 9.81 1.11
CA TYR A 585 43.96 9.33 -0.25
C TYR A 585 42.52 9.59 -0.68
N LEU A 586 42.34 10.10 -1.90
CA LEU A 586 41.04 10.21 -2.55
C LEU A 586 40.97 9.14 -3.65
N TRP A 587 40.31 8.02 -3.37
CA TRP A 587 40.17 6.90 -4.30
C TRP A 587 38.94 7.10 -5.19
N ASN A 588 39.17 7.14 -6.51
CA ASN A 588 38.16 7.35 -7.53
C ASN A 588 37.85 6.04 -8.26
N GLY A 589 36.67 5.48 -8.02
CA GLY A 589 36.17 4.32 -8.76
C GLY A 589 36.06 4.60 -10.26
N VAL A 590 36.27 3.61 -11.11
CA VAL A 590 36.26 3.75 -12.58
C VAL A 590 34.92 4.21 -13.13
N ALA A 591 33.81 3.91 -12.44
CA ALA A 591 32.46 4.31 -12.78
C ALA A 591 31.97 5.55 -12.00
N SER A 592 32.79 6.12 -11.11
CA SER A 592 32.46 7.35 -10.39
C SER A 592 32.33 8.57 -11.33
N SER A 593 31.34 9.40 -11.05
CA SER A 593 31.09 10.65 -11.78
C SER A 593 32.05 11.77 -11.36
N ASP A 594 32.25 12.77 -12.23
CA ASP A 594 33.10 13.91 -11.90
C ASP A 594 32.54 14.77 -10.75
N ASP A 595 31.21 14.82 -10.62
CA ASP A 595 30.54 15.45 -9.48
C ASP A 595 30.90 14.73 -8.17
N GLU A 596 30.82 13.40 -8.11
CA GLU A 596 31.23 12.61 -6.92
C GLU A 596 32.71 12.82 -6.56
N LYS A 597 33.60 12.96 -7.55
CA LYS A 597 35.01 13.26 -7.31
C LYS A 597 35.21 14.64 -6.69
N SER A 598 34.49 15.65 -7.18
CA SER A 598 34.48 16.99 -6.59
C SER A 598 33.97 16.98 -5.15
N LEU A 599 32.90 16.23 -4.86
CA LEU A 599 32.39 16.05 -3.50
C LEU A 599 33.40 15.35 -2.59
N GLY A 600 34.12 14.34 -3.11
CA GLY A 600 35.17 13.65 -2.39
C GLY A 600 36.30 14.59 -1.93
N VAL A 601 36.65 15.60 -2.73
CA VAL A 601 37.61 16.65 -2.34
C VAL A 601 37.08 17.49 -1.18
N GLU A 602 35.81 17.89 -1.22
CA GLU A 602 35.20 18.66 -0.13
C GLU A 602 35.14 17.88 1.18
N ILE A 603 34.78 16.58 1.12
CA ILE A 603 34.80 15.70 2.28
C ILE A 603 36.21 15.53 2.83
N ALA A 604 37.22 15.30 1.98
CA ALA A 604 38.60 15.16 2.42
C ALA A 604 39.09 16.39 3.20
N ASN A 605 38.74 17.59 2.74
CA ASN A 605 39.06 18.85 3.44
C ASN A 605 38.32 18.99 4.78
N LEU A 606 37.12 18.40 4.90
CA LEU A 606 36.31 18.44 6.11
C LEU A 606 36.80 17.45 7.17
N VAL A 607 37.09 16.21 6.78
CA VAL A 607 37.49 15.14 7.71
C VAL A 607 38.97 15.15 8.07
N SER A 608 39.81 15.71 7.18
CA SER A 608 41.27 15.73 7.33
C SER A 608 41.88 17.09 6.97
N PRO A 609 41.49 18.18 7.68
CA PRO A 609 41.91 19.53 7.33
C PRO A 609 43.43 19.70 7.42
N GLY A 610 44.05 20.15 6.33
CA GLY A 610 45.48 20.45 6.28
C GLY A 610 46.42 19.25 6.09
N ARG A 611 45.91 18.03 5.89
CA ARG A 611 46.73 16.89 5.45
C ARG A 611 46.91 16.90 3.93
N ASP A 612 48.06 16.39 3.47
CA ASP A 612 48.33 16.25 2.03
C ASP A 612 47.35 15.24 1.40
N MET A 613 46.57 15.71 0.43
CA MET A 613 45.60 14.90 -0.30
C MET A 613 46.21 14.33 -1.59
N VAL A 614 46.10 13.03 -1.78
CA VAL A 614 46.61 12.29 -2.95
C VAL A 614 45.45 11.62 -3.69
N PRO A 615 45.02 12.14 -4.85
CA PRO A 615 44.02 11.46 -5.67
C PRO A 615 44.62 10.22 -6.33
N ILE A 616 43.89 9.11 -6.29
CA ILE A 616 44.25 7.83 -6.90
C ILE A 616 43.06 7.29 -7.69
N ASN A 617 43.29 6.80 -8.91
CA ASN A 617 42.25 6.15 -9.71
C ASN A 617 42.25 4.64 -9.45
N GLU A 618 41.08 4.01 -9.57
CA GLU A 618 40.95 2.56 -9.52
C GLU A 618 41.92 1.87 -10.49
N GLY A 619 42.72 0.94 -9.97
CA GLY A 619 43.78 0.24 -10.69
C GLY A 619 45.17 0.90 -10.65
N GLU A 620 45.28 2.13 -10.16
CA GLU A 620 46.54 2.88 -9.99
C GLU A 620 46.98 3.01 -8.52
N GLU A 621 46.44 2.17 -7.63
CA GLU A 621 46.63 2.35 -6.20
C GLU A 621 48.05 1.95 -5.75
N PRO A 622 48.74 2.79 -4.95
CA PRO A 622 50.05 2.46 -4.41
C PRO A 622 49.96 1.36 -3.35
N GLN A 623 51.07 0.64 -3.11
CA GLN A 623 51.11 -0.42 -2.09
C GLN A 623 50.74 0.11 -0.70
N GLU A 624 51.20 1.30 -0.34
CA GLU A 624 50.88 1.95 0.94
C GLU A 624 49.37 2.17 1.16
N PHE A 625 48.60 2.38 0.09
CA PHE A 625 47.14 2.46 0.18
C PHE A 625 46.54 1.10 0.56
N TRP A 626 47.00 0.03 -0.08
CA TRP A 626 46.53 -1.33 0.25
C TRP A 626 46.95 -1.76 1.65
N ASP A 627 48.17 -1.42 2.07
CA ASP A 627 48.67 -1.74 3.41
C ASP A 627 47.80 -1.09 4.49
N ALA A 628 47.35 0.16 4.26
CA ALA A 628 46.43 0.87 5.15
C ALA A 628 45.02 0.26 5.20
N LEU A 629 44.62 -0.54 4.21
CA LEU A 629 43.34 -1.29 4.19
C LEU A 629 43.48 -2.75 4.63
N GLY A 630 44.62 -3.12 5.25
CA GLY A 630 44.90 -4.49 5.66
C GLY A 630 45.19 -5.45 4.50
N GLY A 631 45.56 -4.92 3.32
CA GLY A 631 45.92 -5.66 2.12
C GLY A 631 44.92 -5.53 0.98
N LYS A 632 45.36 -5.91 -0.22
CA LYS A 632 44.50 -5.94 -1.43
C LYS A 632 43.56 -7.14 -1.39
N GLY A 633 42.30 -6.92 -1.76
CA GLY A 633 41.26 -7.96 -1.78
C GLY A 633 40.17 -7.66 -2.81
N PRO A 634 39.21 -8.59 -2.99
CA PRO A 634 38.08 -8.38 -3.89
C PRO A 634 37.11 -7.33 -3.34
N TYR A 635 36.50 -6.58 -4.24
CA TYR A 635 35.48 -5.57 -3.95
C TYR A 635 34.44 -5.51 -5.07
N THR A 636 33.38 -4.71 -4.88
CA THR A 636 32.24 -4.68 -5.80
C THR A 636 32.57 -3.89 -7.06
N THR A 637 32.44 -4.52 -8.23
CA THR A 637 32.70 -3.91 -9.56
C THR A 637 31.49 -3.89 -10.48
N VAL A 638 30.43 -4.65 -10.16
CA VAL A 638 29.18 -4.72 -10.94
C VAL A 638 28.00 -4.46 -10.01
N GLN A 639 27.17 -3.49 -10.35
CA GLN A 639 25.98 -3.19 -9.55
C GLN A 639 24.89 -4.26 -9.75
N PRO A 640 24.19 -4.66 -8.67
CA PRO A 640 22.95 -5.41 -8.78
C PRO A 640 21.88 -4.57 -9.49
N ASP A 641 20.95 -5.25 -10.18
CA ASP A 641 19.78 -4.61 -10.77
C ASP A 641 18.93 -3.93 -9.67
N PRO A 642 18.33 -2.76 -9.95
CA PRO A 642 17.51 -2.07 -8.97
C PRO A 642 16.27 -2.92 -8.59
N PRO A 643 15.77 -2.79 -7.35
CA PRO A 643 14.55 -3.46 -6.95
C PRO A 643 13.36 -3.01 -7.83
N PRO A 644 12.33 -3.87 -7.98
CA PRO A 644 11.14 -3.52 -8.73
C PRO A 644 10.42 -2.31 -8.11
N VAL A 645 9.85 -1.45 -8.94
CA VAL A 645 9.02 -0.35 -8.47
C VAL A 645 7.70 -0.91 -7.97
N LEU A 646 7.43 -0.70 -6.68
CA LEU A 646 6.22 -1.18 -6.02
C LEU A 646 5.08 -0.17 -6.23
N LYS A 647 3.85 -0.68 -6.35
CA LYS A 647 2.65 0.16 -6.41
C LYS A 647 2.25 0.53 -4.99
N ALA A 648 1.70 1.75 -4.84
CA ALA A 648 1.21 2.19 -3.56
C ALA A 648 0.03 1.34 -3.05
N ARG A 649 -0.02 1.09 -1.74
CA ARG A 649 -1.02 0.27 -1.05
C ARG A 649 -1.45 0.98 0.23
N LEU A 650 -2.74 1.18 0.41
CA LEU A 650 -3.29 1.77 1.63
C LEU A 650 -3.90 0.66 2.50
N PHE A 651 -3.63 0.70 3.79
CA PHE A 651 -4.13 -0.21 4.80
C PHE A 651 -4.86 0.56 5.89
N HIS A 652 -5.94 -0.02 6.40
CA HIS A 652 -6.70 0.47 7.53
C HIS A 652 -6.30 -0.32 8.78
N CYS A 653 -5.77 0.36 9.79
CA CYS A 653 -5.38 -0.23 11.06
C CYS A 653 -6.47 0.02 12.08
N ILE A 654 -7.07 -1.06 12.58
CA ILE A 654 -8.27 -1.03 13.42
C ILE A 654 -7.99 -1.74 14.73
N LEU A 655 -8.07 -1.03 15.86
CA LEU A 655 -8.09 -1.69 17.16
C LEU A 655 -9.51 -2.15 17.50
N ASN A 656 -9.64 -3.41 17.93
CA ASN A 656 -10.89 -3.91 18.47
C ASN A 656 -11.00 -3.59 19.98
N ILE A 657 -12.17 -3.86 20.57
CA ILE A 657 -12.44 -3.59 22.00
C ILE A 657 -11.48 -4.35 22.93
N SER A 658 -10.95 -5.50 22.48
CA SER A 658 -9.93 -6.28 23.20
C SER A 658 -8.50 -5.73 23.05
N GLY A 659 -8.29 -4.64 22.31
CA GLY A 659 -6.97 -4.06 22.05
C GLY A 659 -6.13 -4.82 21.02
N ARG A 660 -6.74 -5.73 20.23
CA ARG A 660 -6.07 -6.42 19.13
C ARG A 660 -6.23 -5.63 17.83
N LEU A 661 -5.15 -5.58 17.06
CA LEU A 661 -5.11 -4.89 15.78
C LEU A 661 -5.59 -5.80 14.64
N ARG A 662 -6.56 -5.32 13.86
CA ARG A 662 -6.99 -5.87 12.57
C ARG A 662 -6.53 -4.93 11.47
N VAL A 663 -6.02 -5.49 10.38
CA VAL A 663 -5.49 -4.74 9.24
C VAL A 663 -6.24 -5.12 7.98
N GLU A 664 -6.73 -4.12 7.25
CA GLU A 664 -7.42 -4.34 5.98
C GLU A 664 -6.82 -3.52 4.85
N GLU A 665 -6.53 -4.16 3.71
CA GLU A 665 -6.02 -3.48 2.53
C GLU A 665 -7.12 -2.86 1.66
N ILE A 666 -6.84 -1.68 1.13
CA ILE A 666 -7.78 -0.79 0.46
C ILE A 666 -7.39 -0.62 -0.99
N LYS A 667 -8.27 -1.04 -1.90
CA LYS A 667 -8.02 -0.99 -3.34
C LYS A 667 -9.30 -0.72 -4.12
N PRO A 668 -9.28 0.17 -5.14
CA PRO A 668 -8.37 1.31 -5.24
C PRO A 668 -8.65 2.31 -4.10
N PHE A 669 -7.66 3.08 -3.67
CA PHE A 669 -7.82 4.07 -2.61
C PHE A 669 -7.92 5.50 -3.17
N LYS A 670 -8.70 6.34 -2.47
CA LYS A 670 -8.87 7.78 -2.72
C LYS A 670 -8.72 8.58 -1.41
N GLN A 671 -8.92 9.89 -1.41
CA GLN A 671 -8.72 10.68 -0.18
C GLN A 671 -9.82 10.39 0.85
N GLU A 672 -11.05 10.14 0.40
CA GLU A 672 -12.23 9.89 1.24
C GLU A 672 -12.12 8.59 2.06
N ASP A 673 -11.15 7.75 1.70
CA ASP A 673 -10.80 6.49 2.34
C ASP A 673 -9.96 6.66 3.62
N LEU A 674 -9.46 7.88 3.89
CA LEU A 674 -8.76 8.23 5.13
C LEU A 674 -9.77 8.55 6.23
N VAL A 675 -9.91 7.60 7.16
CA VAL A 675 -10.90 7.65 8.25
C VAL A 675 -10.34 8.46 9.41
N ASP A 676 -10.97 9.58 9.74
CA ASP A 676 -10.51 10.53 10.76
C ASP A 676 -10.52 10.00 12.19
N ASP A 677 -11.20 8.89 12.45
CA ASP A 677 -11.27 8.23 13.76
C ASP A 677 -10.29 7.05 13.90
N ASP A 678 -9.52 6.69 12.86
CA ASP A 678 -8.62 5.54 12.86
C ASP A 678 -7.20 5.92 12.37
N VAL A 679 -6.29 4.93 12.34
CA VAL A 679 -4.94 5.06 11.77
C VAL A 679 -4.87 4.32 10.44
N MET A 680 -4.24 4.93 9.45
CA MET A 680 -4.07 4.39 8.11
C MET A 680 -2.58 4.20 7.84
N VAL A 681 -2.20 3.11 7.18
CA VAL A 681 -0.81 2.87 6.77
C VAL A 681 -0.75 2.85 5.24
N LEU A 682 -0.05 3.79 4.64
CA LEU A 682 0.19 3.87 3.20
C LEU A 682 1.62 3.43 2.91
N ASP A 683 1.76 2.30 2.24
CA ASP A 683 3.00 1.91 1.60
C ASP A 683 3.07 2.61 0.23
N SER A 684 3.99 3.56 0.03
CA SER A 684 4.19 4.25 -1.26
C SER A 684 4.98 3.40 -2.26
N GLY A 685 5.56 2.30 -1.79
CA GLY A 685 6.54 1.47 -2.49
C GLY A 685 7.99 1.79 -2.13
N HIS A 686 8.27 3.04 -1.73
CA HIS A 686 9.60 3.49 -1.29
C HIS A 686 9.65 3.83 0.19
N GLU A 687 8.57 4.41 0.72
CA GLU A 687 8.40 4.78 2.12
C GLU A 687 7.07 4.24 2.66
N ILE A 688 6.98 4.14 3.99
CA ILE A 688 5.71 3.87 4.68
C ILE A 688 5.24 5.14 5.38
N TYR A 689 3.98 5.52 5.19
CA TYR A 689 3.33 6.61 5.91
C TYR A 689 2.28 6.03 6.85
N VAL A 690 2.40 6.31 8.14
CA VAL A 690 1.39 6.10 9.17
C VAL A 690 0.60 7.40 9.29
N TRP A 691 -0.55 7.46 8.65
CA TRP A 691 -1.47 8.60 8.71
C TRP A 691 -2.39 8.48 9.92
N ILE A 692 -2.39 9.51 10.76
CA ILE A 692 -3.05 9.58 12.05
C ILE A 692 -4.31 10.44 11.91
N GLY A 693 -5.48 9.82 12.04
CA GLY A 693 -6.77 10.52 12.06
C GLY A 693 -6.89 11.46 13.26
N LEU A 694 -7.58 12.58 13.06
CA LEU A 694 -7.74 13.64 14.08
C LEU A 694 -8.34 13.13 15.39
N HIS A 695 -9.24 12.14 15.34
CA HIS A 695 -9.91 11.56 16.51
C HIS A 695 -9.38 10.17 16.89
N SER A 696 -8.30 9.72 16.26
CA SER A 696 -7.62 8.47 16.65
C SER A 696 -7.04 8.57 18.07
N THR A 697 -7.09 7.46 18.79
CA THR A 697 -6.55 7.32 20.15
C THR A 697 -5.04 7.08 20.13
N GLU A 698 -4.36 7.37 21.24
CA GLU A 698 -2.92 7.11 21.39
C GLU A 698 -2.57 5.63 21.18
N LYS A 699 -3.40 4.71 21.68
CA LYS A 699 -3.24 3.27 21.46
C LYS A 699 -3.28 2.89 19.98
N GLU A 700 -4.17 3.51 19.20
CA GLU A 700 -4.27 3.26 17.75
C GLU A 700 -3.03 3.78 17.02
N ARG A 701 -2.46 4.90 17.46
CA ARG A 701 -1.21 5.46 16.90
C ARG A 701 -0.03 4.53 17.12
N GLU A 702 0.15 4.07 18.36
CA GLU A 702 1.20 3.09 18.71
C GLU A 702 1.02 1.79 17.92
N ALA A 703 -0.22 1.28 17.84
CA ALA A 703 -0.53 0.07 17.09
C ALA A 703 -0.27 0.23 15.58
N GLY A 704 -0.60 1.39 15.00
CA GLY A 704 -0.33 1.70 13.60
C GLY A 704 1.16 1.79 13.28
N PHE A 705 1.97 2.38 14.17
CA PHE A 705 3.43 2.39 14.02
C PHE A 705 4.02 0.99 14.11
N LYS A 706 3.58 0.20 15.10
CA LYS A 706 4.01 -1.19 15.26
C LYS A 706 3.63 -2.04 14.06
N MET A 707 2.42 -1.85 13.54
CA MET A 707 1.95 -2.49 12.31
C MET A 707 2.86 -2.17 11.13
N ALA A 708 3.26 -0.91 10.94
CA ALA A 708 4.15 -0.54 9.84
C ALA A 708 5.50 -1.28 9.93
N GLN A 709 6.04 -1.48 11.15
CA GLN A 709 7.24 -2.28 11.36
C GLN A 709 7.00 -3.78 11.09
N GLU A 710 5.92 -4.36 11.65
CA GLU A 710 5.56 -5.77 11.43
C GLU A 710 5.26 -6.07 9.95
N TYR A 711 4.64 -5.12 9.24
CA TYR A 711 4.42 -5.18 7.79
C TYR A 711 5.76 -5.29 7.05
N LEU A 712 6.74 -4.44 7.35
CA LEU A 712 8.06 -4.50 6.70
C LEU A 712 8.84 -5.80 7.01
N VAL A 713 8.55 -6.47 8.13
CA VAL A 713 9.13 -7.78 8.45
C VAL A 713 8.48 -8.89 7.63
N THR A 714 7.17 -8.79 7.39
CA THR A 714 6.35 -9.84 6.77
C THR A 714 6.18 -9.66 5.26
N GLU A 715 6.43 -8.46 4.74
CA GLU A 715 6.25 -8.19 3.32
C GLU A 715 7.30 -8.91 2.46
N PRO A 716 6.93 -9.38 1.27
CA PRO A 716 7.73 -10.30 0.49
C PRO A 716 8.98 -9.73 -0.20
N SER A 717 9.16 -8.42 -0.28
CA SER A 717 10.32 -7.80 -0.93
C SER A 717 11.59 -7.82 -0.06
N GLN A 718 12.68 -7.23 -0.56
CA GLN A 718 13.95 -7.05 0.15
C GLN A 718 13.94 -5.89 1.15
N ARG A 719 12.85 -5.11 1.21
CA ARG A 719 12.72 -4.04 2.19
C ARG A 719 12.69 -4.62 3.60
N SER A 720 13.27 -3.88 4.52
CA SER A 720 13.28 -4.18 5.94
C SER A 720 12.95 -2.93 6.74
N VAL A 721 12.69 -3.14 8.03
CA VAL A 721 12.55 -2.07 9.01
C VAL A 721 13.80 -1.17 9.04
N ASP A 722 14.97 -1.68 8.67
CA ASP A 722 16.23 -0.93 8.70
C ASP A 722 16.55 -0.24 7.36
N SER A 723 15.90 -0.63 6.25
CA SER A 723 16.11 -0.01 4.94
C SER A 723 15.02 1.00 4.55
N THR A 724 13.87 0.99 5.21
CA THR A 724 12.68 1.73 4.77
C THR A 724 12.29 2.83 5.75
N LEU A 725 12.09 4.03 5.24
CA LEU A 725 11.65 5.18 6.02
C LEU A 725 10.19 5.05 6.43
N ILE A 726 9.90 5.38 7.69
CA ILE A 726 8.54 5.43 8.25
C ILE A 726 8.23 6.87 8.65
N PHE A 727 7.20 7.44 8.02
CA PHE A 727 6.67 8.77 8.30
C PHE A 727 5.42 8.63 9.15
N MET A 728 5.32 9.34 10.26
CA MET A 728 4.07 9.52 10.99
C MET A 728 3.54 10.92 10.71
N ILE A 729 2.34 11.00 10.16
CA ILE A 729 1.73 12.24 9.70
C ILE A 729 0.34 12.40 10.30
N HIS A 730 0.04 13.59 10.79
CA HIS A 730 -1.28 13.92 11.32
C HIS A 730 -2.20 14.43 10.20
N GLN A 731 -3.50 14.13 10.32
CA GLN A 731 -4.53 14.70 9.47
C GLN A 731 -4.40 16.23 9.38
N ARG A 732 -4.43 16.78 8.15
CA ARG A 732 -4.20 18.20 7.78
C ARG A 732 -2.74 18.66 7.83
N GLN A 733 -1.80 17.81 8.21
CA GLN A 733 -0.34 18.08 8.15
C GLN A 733 0.35 17.22 7.09
N GLU A 734 -0.40 16.72 6.10
CA GLU A 734 0.15 15.82 5.09
C GLU A 734 1.19 16.54 4.21
N PRO A 735 2.40 15.97 4.04
CA PRO A 735 3.39 16.48 3.10
C PRO A 735 2.95 16.23 1.65
N GLU A 736 3.52 16.98 0.70
CA GLU A 736 3.18 16.83 -0.72
C GLU A 736 3.51 15.42 -1.24
N SER A 737 4.61 14.83 -0.76
CA SER A 737 5.00 13.44 -1.05
C SER A 737 3.95 12.40 -0.65
N PHE A 738 3.11 12.68 0.35
CA PHE A 738 1.98 11.81 0.71
C PHE A 738 0.77 12.10 -0.16
N THR A 739 0.39 13.37 -0.30
CA THR A 739 -0.85 13.75 -1.00
C THR A 739 -0.80 13.42 -2.48
N ASP A 740 0.39 13.39 -3.09
CA ASP A 740 0.58 13.10 -4.50
C ASP A 740 0.34 11.62 -4.84
N VAL A 741 0.45 10.72 -3.85
CA VAL A 741 0.15 9.28 -4.02
C VAL A 741 -1.34 9.06 -4.31
N PHE A 742 -2.21 9.98 -3.92
CA PHE A 742 -3.65 9.91 -4.16
C PHE A 742 -4.00 10.45 -5.56
N PRO A 743 -4.93 9.80 -6.29
CA PRO A 743 -5.35 10.28 -7.63
C PRO A 743 -5.80 11.75 -7.63
N THR A 744 -6.57 12.13 -6.62
CA THR A 744 -7.09 13.48 -6.38
C THR A 744 -6.98 13.82 -4.90
N TRP A 745 -6.62 15.06 -4.60
CA TRP A 745 -6.53 15.57 -3.23
C TRP A 745 -7.17 16.95 -3.12
N ASN A 746 -8.15 17.09 -2.24
CA ASN A 746 -8.80 18.33 -1.82
C ASN A 746 -8.41 18.66 -0.37
N ARG A 747 -7.62 19.72 -0.18
CA ARG A 747 -7.18 20.19 1.15
C ARG A 747 -8.35 20.64 2.06
N ASN A 748 -9.52 20.89 1.50
CA ASN A 748 -10.73 21.29 2.24
C ASN A 748 -11.76 20.17 2.41
N MET A 749 -11.49 18.94 1.94
CA MET A 749 -12.46 17.83 2.00
C MET A 749 -13.09 17.67 3.39
N TRP A 750 -12.27 17.62 4.45
CA TRP A 750 -12.76 17.45 5.83
C TRP A 750 -13.43 18.70 6.42
N LYS A 751 -13.36 19.86 5.75
CA LYS A 751 -14.13 21.05 6.13
C LYS A 751 -15.46 21.13 5.38
N GLU A 752 -15.52 20.54 4.19
CA GLU A 752 -16.66 20.58 3.28
C GLU A 752 -17.56 19.34 3.40
N GLN A 753 -17.11 18.26 4.05
CA GLN A 753 -17.92 17.06 4.27
C GLN A 753 -19.18 17.38 5.07
N LYS A 754 -20.33 17.01 4.51
CA LYS A 754 -21.61 17.14 5.19
C LYS A 754 -21.64 16.28 6.45
N THR A 755 -22.14 16.84 7.54
CA THR A 755 -22.29 16.07 8.79
C THR A 755 -23.46 15.09 8.65
N TYR A 756 -23.48 14.07 9.52
CA TYR A 756 -24.60 13.12 9.58
C TYR A 756 -25.94 13.85 9.75
N GLU A 757 -25.97 14.89 10.57
CA GLU A 757 -27.15 15.70 10.86
C GLU A 757 -27.63 16.46 9.61
N GLN A 758 -26.70 16.97 8.79
CA GLN A 758 -27.03 17.64 7.53
C GLN A 758 -27.64 16.67 6.52
N ILE A 759 -27.10 15.45 6.41
CA ILE A 759 -27.64 14.40 5.52
C ILE A 759 -29.01 13.93 6.02
N LYS A 760 -29.17 13.74 7.35
CA LYS A 760 -30.45 13.38 7.98
C LYS A 760 -31.52 14.44 7.67
N ALA A 761 -31.18 15.73 7.80
CA ALA A 761 -32.09 16.84 7.50
C ALA A 761 -32.50 16.89 6.02
N GLU A 762 -31.57 16.65 5.09
CA GLU A 762 -31.85 16.59 3.65
C GLU A 762 -32.83 15.46 3.30
N ILE A 763 -32.66 14.27 3.90
CA ILE A 763 -33.56 13.13 3.68
C ILE A 763 -34.96 13.42 4.24
N MET A 764 -35.03 13.99 5.45
CA MET A 764 -36.32 14.40 6.03
C MET A 764 -37.01 15.45 5.16
N ALA A 765 -36.27 16.39 4.55
CA ALA A 765 -36.81 17.37 3.61
C ALA A 765 -37.29 16.72 2.29
N SER A 766 -36.57 15.73 1.78
CA SER A 766 -36.95 15.01 0.54
C SER A 766 -38.23 14.18 0.69
N ASN A 767 -38.54 13.72 1.91
CA ASN A 767 -39.80 13.03 2.22
C ASN A 767 -41.04 13.95 2.15
N GLY A 768 -40.86 15.26 2.02
CA GLY A 768 -41.94 16.26 2.03
C GLY A 768 -42.30 16.87 0.67
N VAL A 769 -41.87 16.26 -0.46
CA VAL A 769 -42.09 16.82 -1.81
C VAL A 769 -43.27 16.17 -2.56
N GLU A 770 -43.95 15.18 -1.99
CA GLU A 770 -45.19 14.62 -2.56
C GLU A 770 -46.35 14.81 -1.58
N ASP A 771 -46.92 16.02 -1.59
CA ASP A 771 -48.33 16.28 -1.30
C ASP A 771 -48.68 17.66 -1.90
N ASP A 772 -48.90 17.67 -3.21
CA ASP A 772 -49.84 18.56 -3.91
C ASP A 772 -50.38 17.87 -5.18
#